data_AF-A0A2K3NMW7-F1
#
_entry.id   AF-A0A2K3NMW7-F1
#
_cell.length_a   1.000
_cell.length_b   1.000
_cell.length_c   1.000
_cell.angle_alpha   90.00
_cell.angle_beta   90.00
_cell.angle_gamma   90.00
#
_symmetry.space_group_name_H-M   'P 1'
#
loop_
_entity.id
_entity.type
_entity.pdbx_description
1 polymer ?
#
loop_
_entity_poly.entity_id
_entity_poly.type
_entity_poly.pdbx_seq_one_letter_code
_entity_poly.pdbx_strand_id
1 'polypeptide(L)'
;MAKPRKPKPEDPKPENSGAVVHHQKLCLSIDMDKRLVYGYTELEIAVPEIGIVGLHAENLGIESVWVDGEPTEFEYYPHQYQQNEDEKRWSSVSSPSSAADAAVSVYLSSLEKELVPNLLINCFKPSKTDTEHKQQEQEQPVAENGFHSSAEPKQNVRTVRIHYSIEKAETGIHFRDNVLHTDNQIRRARCWFPCIDDNLQQCCYDLEFTVAHNLVAVSTGSLLYQVLSKDNPPRKTYVYKLDVPVAARWISLAVAPFEFLPDHEFGFISHMCLPPNLTKMQHTVEFFHSAFSCYKDYLSVDFPFDSYKQVFLEPEMAVSSLSLGASMSIFSSQVLYDEKVIDQTIDTRVKLAYALARQWFGVYITPESPNDEWLLEGLAGFLADFYIKKHLGNNEARYQRYKRALHGRMKVSCHHFYWGVTLQEAKTLLGLSANCAVCKVDNGGATVLSCSASCKDLYGTQCIGLYGKIRAWKSVAVVQMLEKQMGPESFRRFRHFANKVGNLERPFLKDFFPRWVGSCGCPDLRMGFSYNKRKNIVELAVLRGCTSLQTSSTAVLDINPDTENRDGDSGYPGMMSIRVYELDGMYDHPNLPMAGEAWQLLEIQCHSRLAARRFQKSKKGVKHDGSDDNGDVPSMDIRSSTESPLLWIRADPDMEYLAEINQLEKDKDVIAQSQAIAALEASPQISFSVVNALNSFLTDSKAFWRVRIEAAFALASSASEETDFSGLLHLVKFYKSRRFDPDIGLPKPNDFHDFAEYFVLEAIPHAVATIRAADKKSPREAIEFVLQLLKCTIGCTHLESYVGLALAYNDNTGNPYSDVFWLAALVQSIGEFEFGQQSILLLSSLLKRIDRLLQFDSLMPSYNGILTVSCIRTLAQIALKLSGFIPLDRVYELVKPFRDLKTIWQVRIEANRALLDLEFHCKGIDAALLLFTKYVEEEPSLRGKLKLATHVMRLCQMRDGLNSDDEITSQTLVSLLSLLEG
;
A
#
# COMPACT_ATOMS: atom_id res chain seq x y z
N MET A 1 -53.45 35.09 27.06
CA MET A 1 -53.03 33.68 27.22
C MET A 1 -53.43 32.92 25.96
N ALA A 2 -52.49 32.76 25.02
CA ALA A 2 -52.74 32.16 23.71
C ALA A 2 -51.67 31.08 23.45
N LYS A 3 -52.13 29.89 23.03
CA LYS A 3 -51.30 28.73 22.66
C LYS A 3 -50.48 29.03 21.40
N PRO A 4 -49.20 28.63 21.31
CA PRO A 4 -48.41 28.79 20.10
C PRO A 4 -48.79 27.73 19.06
N ARG A 5 -48.87 28.16 17.79
CA ARG A 5 -49.14 27.33 16.60
C ARG A 5 -47.96 26.42 16.28
N LYS A 6 -48.25 25.17 15.88
CA LYS A 6 -47.29 24.26 15.25
C LYS A 6 -46.75 24.87 13.94
N PRO A 7 -45.44 24.75 13.64
CA PRO A 7 -44.91 25.10 12.33
C PRO A 7 -45.45 24.12 11.27
N LYS A 8 -45.78 24.64 10.09
CA LYS A 8 -46.09 23.83 8.90
C LYS A 8 -44.81 23.08 8.46
N PRO A 9 -44.92 21.84 7.95
CA PRO A 9 -43.80 21.25 7.22
C PRO A 9 -43.54 22.10 5.98
N GLU A 10 -42.29 22.51 5.78
CA GLU A 10 -41.85 23.06 4.51
C GLU A 10 -41.99 21.96 3.44
N ASP A 11 -42.65 22.30 2.33
CA ASP A 11 -42.66 21.44 1.14
C ASP A 11 -41.22 21.17 0.70
N PRO A 12 -40.87 19.94 0.27
CA PRO A 12 -39.54 19.64 -0.23
C PRO A 12 -39.28 20.53 -1.45
N LYS A 13 -38.23 21.36 -1.39
CA LYS A 13 -37.69 22.01 -2.58
C LYS A 13 -37.40 20.91 -3.63
N PRO A 14 -37.81 21.07 -4.90
CA PRO A 14 -37.40 20.13 -5.93
C PRO A 14 -35.87 20.16 -6.00
N GLU A 15 -35.23 18.99 -5.90
CA GLU A 15 -33.81 18.85 -6.24
C GLU A 15 -33.63 19.37 -7.68
N ASN A 16 -32.78 20.38 -7.88
CA ASN A 16 -32.38 20.81 -9.22
C ASN A 16 -31.73 19.59 -9.91
N SER A 17 -32.47 18.93 -10.81
CA SER A 17 -31.96 17.78 -11.57
C SER A 17 -30.84 18.27 -12.50
N GLY A 18 -29.58 18.02 -12.11
CA GLY A 18 -28.42 18.26 -12.97
C GLY A 18 -28.46 17.43 -14.26
N ALA A 19 -27.57 17.73 -15.21
CA ALA A 19 -27.45 16.95 -16.43
C ALA A 19 -26.98 15.51 -16.14
N VAL A 20 -27.59 14.51 -16.78
CA VAL A 20 -27.22 13.09 -16.63
C VAL A 20 -26.83 12.53 -18.00
N VAL A 21 -25.64 11.96 -18.11
CA VAL A 21 -25.15 11.26 -19.30
C VAL A 21 -25.58 9.79 -19.24
N HIS A 22 -26.32 9.31 -20.23
CA HIS A 22 -26.77 7.91 -20.31
C HIS A 22 -25.77 7.02 -21.07
N HIS A 23 -25.18 7.56 -22.13
CA HIS A 23 -24.22 6.86 -22.98
C HIS A 23 -23.18 7.83 -23.51
N GLN A 24 -21.95 7.38 -23.67
CA GLN A 24 -20.87 8.20 -24.21
C GLN A 24 -20.02 7.41 -25.22
N LYS A 25 -19.92 7.92 -26.46
CA LYS A 25 -19.05 7.38 -27.49
C LYS A 25 -17.79 8.23 -27.64
N LEU A 26 -16.61 7.61 -27.63
CA LEU A 26 -15.33 8.25 -27.93
C LEU A 26 -14.81 7.74 -29.28
N CYS A 27 -14.47 8.63 -30.18
CA CYS A 27 -13.86 8.31 -31.47
C CYS A 27 -12.58 9.12 -31.64
N LEU A 28 -11.44 8.49 -31.34
CA LEU A 28 -10.15 9.17 -31.26
C LEU A 28 -9.14 8.60 -32.25
N SER A 29 -8.43 9.49 -32.94
CA SER A 29 -7.25 9.20 -33.74
C SER A 29 -6.00 9.66 -32.99
N ILE A 30 -4.99 8.80 -32.93
CA ILE A 30 -3.78 9.01 -32.14
C ILE A 30 -2.58 9.00 -33.10
N ASP A 31 -1.91 10.16 -33.17
CA ASP A 31 -0.68 10.36 -33.91
C ASP A 31 0.49 10.42 -32.92
N MET A 32 1.21 9.30 -32.79
CA MET A 32 2.33 9.17 -31.86
C MET A 32 3.51 10.08 -32.21
N ASP A 33 3.76 10.31 -33.51
CA ASP A 33 4.88 11.10 -34.00
C ASP A 33 4.68 12.59 -33.67
N LYS A 34 3.44 13.07 -33.83
CA LYS A 34 3.06 14.45 -33.47
C LYS A 34 2.66 14.62 -32.01
N ARG A 35 2.55 13.53 -31.25
CA ARG A 35 1.97 13.48 -29.90
C ARG A 35 0.60 14.17 -29.84
N LEU A 36 -0.20 13.95 -30.88
CA LEU A 36 -1.49 14.58 -31.09
C LEU A 36 -2.59 13.52 -30.98
N VAL A 37 -3.61 13.81 -30.17
CA VAL A 37 -4.87 13.05 -30.16
C VAL A 37 -5.96 13.97 -30.68
N TYR A 38 -6.78 13.50 -31.59
CA TYR A 38 -7.87 14.31 -32.14
C TYR A 38 -9.06 13.43 -32.52
N GLY A 39 -10.26 14.00 -32.48
CA GLY A 39 -11.46 13.26 -32.81
C GLY A 39 -12.71 13.93 -32.25
N TYR A 40 -13.66 13.10 -31.84
CA TYR A 40 -14.89 13.58 -31.23
C TYR A 40 -15.39 12.67 -30.13
N THR A 41 -16.20 13.24 -29.24
CA THR A 41 -17.04 12.50 -28.31
C THR A 41 -18.49 12.79 -28.62
N GLU A 42 -19.35 11.80 -28.44
CA GLU A 42 -20.80 11.94 -28.53
C GLU A 42 -21.42 11.49 -27.22
N LEU A 43 -22.29 12.31 -26.65
CA LEU A 43 -22.93 12.06 -25.37
C LEU A 43 -24.44 12.10 -25.55
N GLU A 44 -25.13 11.09 -25.02
CA GLU A 44 -26.58 11.11 -24.86
C GLU A 44 -26.89 11.67 -23.47
N ILE A 45 -27.40 12.90 -23.42
CA ILE A 45 -27.54 13.67 -22.18
C ILE A 45 -29.01 13.98 -21.92
N ALA A 46 -29.52 13.61 -20.75
CA ALA A 46 -30.75 14.17 -20.22
C ALA A 46 -30.50 15.62 -19.80
N VAL A 47 -31.03 16.56 -20.57
CA VAL A 47 -30.78 17.99 -20.41
C VAL A 47 -31.65 18.56 -19.29
N PRO A 48 -31.07 19.34 -18.36
CA PRO A 48 -31.82 19.96 -17.27
C PRO A 48 -32.81 21.02 -17.80
N GLU A 49 -33.80 21.41 -17.00
CA GLU A 49 -34.83 22.38 -17.41
C GLU A 49 -34.24 23.74 -17.85
N ILE A 50 -33.10 24.12 -17.27
CA ILE A 50 -32.35 25.34 -17.64
C ILE A 50 -31.67 25.25 -19.01
N GLY A 51 -31.72 24.11 -19.68
CA GLY A 51 -31.18 23.89 -21.04
C GLY A 51 -29.65 23.98 -21.18
N ILE A 52 -28.92 24.39 -20.15
CA ILE A 52 -27.45 24.47 -20.16
C ILE A 52 -26.85 23.21 -19.55
N VAL A 53 -25.93 22.57 -20.27
CA VAL A 53 -25.17 21.40 -19.81
C VAL A 53 -23.74 21.81 -19.52
N GLY A 54 -23.27 21.55 -18.30
CA GLY A 54 -21.88 21.74 -17.90
C GLY A 54 -21.09 20.43 -18.00
N LEU A 55 -20.00 20.45 -18.75
CA LEU A 55 -19.01 19.38 -18.85
C LEU A 55 -17.64 19.85 -18.34
N HIS A 56 -16.78 18.89 -18.03
CA HIS A 56 -15.39 19.12 -17.68
C HIS A 56 -14.50 18.75 -18.87
N ALA A 57 -13.65 19.68 -19.27
CA ALA A 57 -12.70 19.55 -20.37
C ALA A 57 -11.44 20.33 -20.00
N GLU A 58 -10.30 19.69 -19.79
CA GLU A 58 -9.06 20.38 -19.41
C GLU A 58 -7.96 20.11 -20.41
N ASN A 59 -7.18 21.11 -20.77
CA ASN A 59 -6.12 21.00 -21.79
C ASN A 59 -6.61 20.50 -23.16
N LEU A 60 -7.90 20.71 -23.47
CA LEU A 60 -8.50 20.34 -24.76
C LEU A 60 -8.66 21.56 -25.67
N GLY A 61 -8.34 21.41 -26.95
CA GLY A 61 -8.73 22.34 -28.01
C GLY A 61 -10.13 21.97 -28.51
N ILE A 62 -11.18 22.68 -28.05
CA ILE A 62 -12.56 22.44 -28.49
C ILE A 62 -12.77 23.12 -29.85
N GLU A 63 -13.02 22.32 -30.89
CA GLU A 63 -13.15 22.81 -32.28
C GLU A 63 -14.59 23.19 -32.63
N SER A 64 -15.55 22.32 -32.31
CA SER A 64 -16.98 22.57 -32.54
C SER A 64 -17.87 21.71 -31.66
N VAL A 65 -19.08 22.20 -31.37
CA VAL A 65 -20.11 21.51 -30.59
C VAL A 65 -21.41 21.46 -31.40
N TRP A 66 -22.05 20.30 -31.41
CA TRP A 66 -23.28 20.03 -32.13
C TRP A 66 -24.31 19.39 -31.19
N VAL A 67 -25.55 19.83 -31.24
CA VAL A 67 -26.66 19.27 -30.45
C VAL A 67 -27.76 18.81 -31.41
N ASP A 68 -28.10 17.52 -31.35
CA ASP A 68 -29.02 16.84 -32.28
C ASP A 68 -28.68 17.07 -33.77
N GLY A 69 -27.38 17.18 -34.09
CA GLY A 69 -26.91 17.40 -35.46
C GLY A 69 -26.84 18.86 -35.91
N GLU A 70 -27.19 19.82 -35.06
CA GLU A 70 -27.11 21.26 -35.38
C GLU A 70 -25.93 21.93 -34.65
N PRO A 71 -25.16 22.82 -35.30
CA PRO A 71 -24.11 23.59 -34.64
C PRO A 71 -24.68 24.41 -33.49
N THR A 72 -24.01 24.41 -32.35
CA THR A 72 -24.52 25.02 -31.11
C THR A 72 -23.45 25.90 -30.46
N GLU A 73 -23.87 27.05 -29.92
CA GLU A 73 -22.98 27.93 -29.16
C GLU A 73 -22.58 27.30 -27.82
N PHE A 74 -21.32 27.47 -27.46
CA PHE A 74 -20.75 26.96 -26.21
C PHE A 74 -19.77 27.98 -25.62
N GLU A 75 -19.62 27.93 -24.31
CA GLU A 75 -18.62 28.71 -23.58
C GLU A 75 -17.58 27.74 -23.01
N TYR A 76 -16.31 28.00 -23.28
CA TYR A 76 -15.19 27.20 -22.80
C TYR A 76 -14.21 28.08 -22.03
N TYR A 77 -14.02 27.77 -20.75
CA TYR A 77 -13.17 28.50 -19.82
C TYR A 77 -12.02 27.59 -19.35
N PRO A 78 -11.01 27.33 -20.20
CA PRO A 78 -9.88 26.51 -19.77
C PRO A 78 -9.25 27.13 -18.53
N HIS A 79 -8.92 26.31 -17.54
CA HIS A 79 -8.28 26.78 -16.31
C HIS A 79 -6.83 27.13 -16.64
N GLN A 80 -6.59 28.34 -17.16
CA GLN A 80 -5.24 28.83 -17.40
C GLN A 80 -4.50 28.88 -16.06
N TYR A 81 -3.50 28.00 -15.88
CA TYR A 81 -2.44 28.19 -14.92
C TYR A 81 -1.67 29.46 -15.34
N GLN A 82 -2.13 30.62 -14.88
CA GLN A 82 -1.45 31.89 -15.16
C GLN A 82 -0.07 31.87 -14.49
N GLN A 83 0.98 31.62 -15.27
CA GLN A 83 2.39 31.73 -14.85
C GLN A 83 2.88 33.19 -14.65
N ASN A 84 2.02 34.19 -14.87
CA ASN A 84 2.45 35.58 -15.02
C ASN A 84 2.22 36.46 -13.77
N GLU A 85 1.68 35.92 -12.66
CA GLU A 85 1.62 36.63 -11.37
C GLU A 85 2.60 36.07 -10.32
N ASP A 86 3.53 35.22 -10.73
CA ASP A 86 4.25 34.29 -9.84
C ASP A 86 5.33 34.95 -8.98
N GLU A 87 5.97 36.04 -9.46
CA GLU A 87 7.01 36.72 -8.67
C GLU A 87 6.46 37.53 -7.47
N LYS A 88 5.16 37.89 -7.47
CA LYS A 88 4.54 38.63 -6.36
C LYS A 88 3.79 37.74 -5.38
N ARG A 89 3.39 36.52 -5.78
CA ARG A 89 2.50 35.65 -5.00
C ARG A 89 3.17 35.07 -3.75
N TRP A 90 4.47 34.80 -3.81
CA TRP A 90 5.25 34.22 -2.71
C TRP A 90 6.03 35.27 -1.90
N SER A 91 5.85 36.56 -2.18
CA SER A 91 6.59 37.67 -1.55
C SER A 91 6.37 37.80 -0.03
N SER A 92 5.28 37.22 0.49
CA SER A 92 4.96 37.18 1.92
C SER A 92 5.53 35.96 2.66
N VAL A 93 6.22 35.05 1.96
CA VAL A 93 6.75 33.82 2.55
C VAL A 93 8.05 34.11 3.29
N SER A 94 7.98 34.07 4.61
CA SER A 94 9.11 34.37 5.51
C SER A 94 9.46 33.20 6.44
N SER A 95 8.58 32.21 6.55
CA SER A 95 8.72 31.06 7.43
C SER A 95 8.10 29.81 6.82
N PRO A 96 8.52 28.59 7.24
CA PRO A 96 7.86 27.35 6.85
C PRO A 96 6.35 27.36 7.08
N SER A 97 5.86 28.03 8.15
CA SER A 97 4.44 28.26 8.46
C SER A 97 3.70 28.98 7.33
N SER A 98 4.17 30.20 7.01
CA SER A 98 3.57 31.02 5.96
C SER A 98 3.60 30.34 4.59
N ALA A 99 4.65 29.54 4.36
CA ALA A 99 4.85 28.81 3.14
C ALA A 99 3.86 27.62 3.04
N ALA A 100 3.65 26.90 4.15
CA ALA A 100 2.67 25.82 4.26
C ALA A 100 1.23 26.31 4.04
N ASP A 101 0.84 27.39 4.71
CA ASP A 101 -0.49 27.98 4.57
C ASP A 101 -0.74 28.43 3.14
N ALA A 102 0.25 29.07 2.51
CA ALA A 102 0.17 29.49 1.12
C ALA A 102 0.03 28.28 0.18
N ALA A 103 0.78 27.20 0.40
CA ALA A 103 0.64 25.95 -0.35
C ALA A 103 -0.76 25.31 -0.17
N VAL A 104 -1.32 25.31 1.04
CA VAL A 104 -2.65 24.73 1.33
C VAL A 104 -3.70 25.53 0.58
N SER A 105 -3.62 26.86 0.67
CA SER A 105 -4.54 27.76 0.00
C SER A 105 -4.51 27.58 -1.52
N VAL A 106 -3.32 27.45 -2.13
CA VAL A 106 -3.19 27.21 -3.58
C VAL A 106 -3.79 25.86 -3.96
N TYR A 107 -3.49 24.81 -3.19
CA TYR A 107 -4.02 23.47 -3.44
C TYR A 107 -5.55 23.43 -3.37
N LEU A 108 -6.14 23.96 -2.29
CA LEU A 108 -7.60 24.04 -2.13
C LEU A 108 -8.26 24.86 -3.24
N SER A 109 -7.67 26.00 -3.61
CA SER A 109 -8.18 26.82 -4.72
C SER A 109 -8.17 26.06 -6.05
N SER A 110 -7.12 25.29 -6.34
CA SER A 110 -7.06 24.45 -7.54
C SER A 110 -8.14 23.36 -7.54
N LEU A 111 -8.42 22.76 -6.39
CA LEU A 111 -9.45 21.72 -6.26
C LEU A 111 -10.86 22.27 -6.39
N GLU A 112 -11.14 23.44 -5.82
CA GLU A 112 -12.40 24.16 -6.00
C GLU A 112 -12.62 24.51 -7.47
N LYS A 113 -11.56 24.97 -8.15
CA LYS A 113 -11.58 25.22 -9.60
C LYS A 113 -11.87 23.94 -10.39
N GLU A 114 -11.25 22.81 -10.06
CA GLU A 114 -11.50 21.52 -10.71
C GLU A 114 -12.92 20.97 -10.46
N LEU A 115 -13.65 21.42 -9.44
CA LEU A 115 -15.05 21.00 -9.21
C LEU A 115 -16.03 21.65 -10.19
N VAL A 116 -15.69 22.81 -10.75
CA VAL A 116 -16.60 23.59 -11.58
C VAL A 116 -16.50 23.12 -13.04
N PRO A 117 -17.63 22.79 -13.70
CA PRO A 117 -17.65 22.55 -15.14
C PRO A 117 -17.17 23.78 -15.90
N ASN A 118 -16.26 23.57 -16.85
CA ASN A 118 -15.63 24.65 -17.61
C ASN A 118 -15.98 24.65 -19.10
N LEU A 119 -16.79 23.69 -19.55
CA LEU A 119 -17.41 23.68 -20.87
C LEU A 119 -18.94 23.74 -20.70
N LEU A 120 -19.54 24.87 -21.02
CA LEU A 120 -20.98 25.09 -20.92
C LEU A 120 -21.60 25.06 -22.32
N ILE A 121 -22.61 24.20 -22.51
CA ILE A 121 -23.25 23.96 -23.81
C ILE A 121 -24.73 24.32 -23.71
N ASN A 122 -25.20 25.22 -24.58
CA ASN A 122 -26.60 25.62 -24.61
C ASN A 122 -27.44 24.65 -25.45
N CYS A 123 -28.15 23.73 -24.81
CA CYS A 123 -28.96 22.71 -25.47
C CYS A 123 -30.42 23.18 -25.73
N PHE A 124 -30.76 24.45 -25.55
CA PHE A 124 -32.09 24.96 -25.89
C PHE A 124 -32.30 25.02 -27.40
N LYS A 125 -33.42 24.44 -27.87
CA LYS A 125 -33.97 24.78 -29.19
C LYS A 125 -34.89 25.99 -29.04
N PRO A 126 -34.68 27.11 -29.76
CA PRO A 126 -35.75 28.09 -29.95
C PRO A 126 -36.85 27.43 -30.79
N SER A 127 -38.03 27.23 -30.21
CA SER A 127 -39.20 26.78 -30.97
C SER A 127 -39.52 27.81 -32.05
N LYS A 128 -39.25 27.48 -33.31
CA LYS A 128 -39.78 28.24 -34.45
C LYS A 128 -41.29 27.98 -34.54
N THR A 129 -42.07 29.01 -34.17
CA THR A 129 -43.43 29.34 -34.63
C THR A 129 -44.52 28.28 -34.52
N ASP A 130 -45.18 28.23 -33.35
CA ASP A 130 -46.60 27.85 -33.23
C ASP A 130 -47.49 29.03 -33.65
N THR A 131 -47.46 29.38 -34.95
CA THR A 131 -48.38 30.38 -35.49
C THR A 131 -48.89 29.99 -36.87
N GLU A 132 -49.17 28.71 -37.14
CA GLU A 132 -49.81 28.35 -38.42
C GLU A 132 -50.57 27.01 -38.40
N HIS A 133 -51.27 26.66 -37.32
CA HIS A 133 -52.35 25.65 -37.39
C HIS A 133 -53.50 26.01 -36.44
N LYS A 134 -54.23 27.09 -36.78
CA LYS A 134 -55.60 27.32 -36.30
C LYS A 134 -56.45 27.82 -37.46
N GLN A 135 -56.87 26.91 -38.33
CA GLN A 135 -58.12 27.01 -39.09
C GLN A 135 -58.42 25.65 -39.74
N GLN A 136 -59.67 25.22 -39.60
CA GLN A 136 -60.27 23.92 -39.96
C GLN A 136 -59.97 22.86 -38.87
N GLU A 137 -60.93 22.31 -38.13
CA GLU A 137 -62.29 21.89 -38.48
C GLU A 137 -63.30 22.13 -37.33
N GLN A 138 -64.52 22.53 -37.72
CA GLN A 138 -65.75 22.34 -36.96
C GLN A 138 -66.38 21.01 -37.41
N GLU A 139 -66.70 20.10 -36.48
CA GLU A 139 -68.07 19.58 -36.22
C GLU A 139 -68.09 18.27 -35.41
N GLN A 140 -68.60 18.41 -34.19
CA GLN A 140 -69.54 17.55 -33.43
C GLN A 140 -69.17 16.18 -32.81
N PRO A 141 -69.85 15.82 -31.69
CA PRO A 141 -69.30 14.96 -30.64
C PRO A 141 -70.03 13.61 -30.52
N VAL A 142 -69.32 12.54 -30.13
CA VAL A 142 -69.95 11.38 -29.47
C VAL A 142 -69.06 10.90 -28.33
N ALA A 143 -69.73 10.64 -27.21
CA ALA A 143 -69.19 10.40 -25.88
C ALA A 143 -68.61 8.99 -25.67
N GLU A 144 -67.57 8.99 -24.84
CA GLU A 144 -67.29 8.12 -23.70
C GLU A 144 -66.79 6.66 -23.85
N ASN A 145 -65.71 6.48 -23.06
CA ASN A 145 -65.14 5.28 -22.42
C ASN A 145 -64.17 4.45 -23.28
N GLY A 146 -62.88 4.36 -23.00
CA GLY A 146 -62.09 4.78 -21.85
C GLY A 146 -60.97 3.76 -21.68
N PHE A 147 -59.72 4.15 -21.97
CA PHE A 147 -58.51 3.51 -21.45
C PHE A 147 -57.37 4.54 -21.53
N HIS A 148 -57.10 5.21 -20.41
CA HIS A 148 -55.88 6.00 -20.23
C HIS A 148 -54.69 5.06 -20.17
N SER A 149 -53.88 5.01 -21.24
CA SER A 149 -52.49 4.56 -21.13
C SER A 149 -51.70 5.66 -20.43
N SER A 150 -51.11 5.36 -19.28
CA SER A 150 -50.17 6.23 -18.59
C SER A 150 -48.99 6.55 -19.51
N ALA A 151 -48.95 7.76 -20.06
CA ALA A 151 -47.77 8.28 -20.72
C ALA A 151 -46.71 8.60 -19.65
N GLU A 152 -45.64 7.81 -19.61
CA GLU A 152 -44.42 8.18 -18.91
C GLU A 152 -43.88 9.50 -19.50
N PRO A 153 -43.35 10.42 -18.68
CA PRO A 153 -42.78 11.67 -19.19
C PRO A 153 -41.53 11.35 -20.00
N LYS A 154 -41.54 11.63 -21.32
CA LYS A 154 -40.34 11.54 -22.17
C LYS A 154 -39.27 12.48 -21.62
N GLN A 155 -38.20 11.94 -21.05
CA GLN A 155 -36.99 12.69 -20.68
C GLN A 155 -36.48 13.49 -21.88
N ASN A 156 -36.09 14.74 -21.68
CA ASN A 156 -35.49 15.63 -22.68
C ASN A 156 -34.04 15.20 -22.99
N VAL A 157 -33.87 14.01 -23.55
CA VAL A 157 -32.55 13.48 -23.94
C VAL A 157 -32.12 14.10 -25.27
N ARG A 158 -30.89 14.60 -25.32
CA ARG A 158 -30.25 15.21 -26.50
C ARG A 158 -28.95 14.49 -26.81
N THR A 159 -28.58 14.48 -28.09
CA THR A 159 -27.27 13.97 -28.52
C THR A 159 -26.31 15.14 -28.71
N VAL A 160 -25.27 15.21 -27.89
CA VAL A 160 -24.25 16.26 -27.92
C VAL A 160 -22.96 15.69 -28.50
N ARG A 161 -22.50 16.21 -29.64
CA ARG A 161 -21.22 15.84 -30.27
C ARG A 161 -20.22 16.97 -30.15
N ILE A 162 -19.03 16.68 -29.64
CA ILE A 162 -17.97 17.65 -29.40
C ILE A 162 -16.72 17.18 -30.15
N HIS A 163 -16.23 18.02 -31.06
CA HIS A 163 -14.95 17.83 -31.75
C HIS A 163 -13.84 18.50 -30.96
N TYR A 164 -12.75 17.76 -30.70
CA TYR A 164 -11.66 18.26 -29.89
C TYR A 164 -10.31 17.62 -30.25
N SER A 165 -9.24 18.31 -29.85
CA SER A 165 -7.86 17.85 -29.96
C SER A 165 -7.09 18.03 -28.65
N ILE A 166 -6.04 17.24 -28.50
CA ILE A 166 -5.10 17.28 -27.37
C ILE A 166 -3.71 17.55 -27.96
N GLU A 167 -3.25 18.78 -27.81
CA GLU A 167 -1.92 19.19 -28.29
C GLU A 167 -0.85 19.10 -27.19
N LYS A 168 -1.26 19.30 -25.92
CA LYS A 168 -0.39 19.24 -24.74
C LYS A 168 -0.82 18.12 -23.80
N ALA A 169 -0.32 16.92 -24.06
CA ALA A 169 -0.53 15.73 -23.23
C ALA A 169 0.32 15.75 -21.95
N GLU A 170 0.07 16.73 -21.07
CA GLU A 170 0.84 16.93 -19.83
C GLU A 170 0.21 16.21 -18.63
N THR A 171 -1.13 16.07 -18.61
CA THR A 171 -1.91 15.49 -17.52
C THR A 171 -2.95 14.48 -18.03
N GLY A 172 -3.17 13.39 -17.30
CA GLY A 172 -4.18 12.35 -17.60
C GLY A 172 -3.86 11.44 -18.78
N ILE A 173 -3.10 11.91 -19.77
CA ILE A 173 -2.60 11.14 -20.90
C ILE A 173 -1.09 11.38 -21.06
N HIS A 174 -0.33 10.29 -21.17
CA HIS A 174 1.13 10.34 -21.15
C HIS A 174 1.71 9.67 -22.39
N PHE A 175 2.56 10.41 -23.11
CA PHE A 175 3.32 9.91 -24.25
C PHE A 175 4.78 9.71 -23.88
N ARG A 176 5.35 8.59 -24.32
CA ARG A 176 6.79 8.40 -24.37
C ARG A 176 7.17 7.39 -25.43
N ASP A 177 8.12 7.76 -26.28
CA ASP A 177 8.54 6.94 -27.40
C ASP A 177 7.31 6.47 -28.20
N ASN A 178 7.15 5.15 -28.40
CA ASN A 178 5.99 4.56 -29.08
C ASN A 178 4.92 4.02 -28.11
N VAL A 179 4.85 4.58 -26.89
CA VAL A 179 3.91 4.18 -25.85
C VAL A 179 3.06 5.38 -25.44
N LEU A 180 1.74 5.17 -25.41
CA LEU A 180 0.76 6.07 -24.82
C LEU A 180 -0.01 5.33 -23.75
N HIS A 181 -0.28 5.97 -22.62
CA HIS A 181 -1.25 5.46 -21.66
C HIS A 181 -2.00 6.59 -20.97
N THR A 182 -3.18 6.27 -20.45
CA THR A 182 -3.97 7.20 -19.64
C THR A 182 -3.94 6.80 -18.17
N ASP A 183 -3.93 7.80 -17.30
CA ASP A 183 -4.12 7.64 -15.88
C ASP A 183 -5.23 8.59 -15.42
N ASN A 184 -6.40 8.01 -15.17
CA ASN A 184 -7.59 8.75 -14.81
C ASN A 184 -7.79 8.86 -13.28
N GLN A 185 -6.80 8.47 -12.48
CA GLN A 185 -6.86 8.68 -11.04
C GLN A 185 -6.92 10.18 -10.73
N ILE A 186 -7.79 10.58 -9.78
CA ILE A 186 -7.92 11.98 -9.32
C ILE A 186 -8.47 12.92 -10.42
N ARG A 187 -9.65 12.62 -11.00
CA ARG A 187 -10.37 13.51 -11.95
C ARG A 187 -9.55 13.95 -13.16
N ARG A 188 -8.88 12.98 -13.80
CA ARG A 188 -8.04 13.22 -14.98
C ARG A 188 -8.66 12.71 -16.28
N ALA A 189 -9.87 12.13 -16.23
CA ALA A 189 -10.61 11.75 -17.44
C ALA A 189 -10.89 12.98 -18.32
N ARG A 190 -11.23 14.12 -17.71
CA ARG A 190 -11.41 15.42 -18.37
C ARG A 190 -10.21 15.93 -19.18
N CYS A 191 -9.01 15.44 -18.89
CA CYS A 191 -7.78 15.89 -19.54
C CYS A 191 -7.57 15.27 -20.94
N TRP A 192 -8.41 14.32 -21.33
CA TRP A 192 -8.31 13.69 -22.65
C TRP A 192 -9.64 13.43 -23.34
N PHE A 193 -10.78 13.60 -22.65
CA PHE A 193 -12.08 13.72 -23.30
C PHE A 193 -13.07 14.55 -22.47
N PRO A 194 -13.96 15.34 -23.10
CA PRO A 194 -15.01 16.07 -22.39
C PRO A 194 -15.98 15.10 -21.70
N CYS A 195 -16.19 15.28 -20.40
CA CYS A 195 -17.10 14.42 -19.63
C CYS A 195 -17.63 15.10 -18.36
N ILE A 196 -18.67 14.52 -17.75
CA ILE A 196 -19.00 14.82 -16.35
C ILE A 196 -18.08 13.95 -15.48
N ASP A 197 -16.95 14.53 -15.07
CA ASP A 197 -15.91 13.86 -14.28
C ASP A 197 -16.25 13.87 -12.78
N ASP A 198 -17.38 13.20 -12.47
CA ASP A 198 -17.88 12.91 -11.13
C ASP A 198 -17.92 11.39 -10.90
N ASN A 199 -17.66 10.94 -9.68
CA ASN A 199 -17.73 9.53 -9.31
C ASN A 199 -19.16 8.97 -9.34
N LEU A 200 -20.16 9.85 -9.16
CA LEU A 200 -21.58 9.47 -9.15
C LEU A 200 -22.17 9.37 -10.55
N GLN A 201 -21.58 10.06 -11.53
CA GLN A 201 -22.04 9.96 -12.92
C GLN A 201 -21.53 8.66 -13.54
N GLN A 202 -22.45 7.79 -13.93
CA GLN A 202 -22.13 6.51 -14.58
C GLN A 202 -22.85 6.40 -15.91
N CYS A 203 -22.16 5.90 -16.93
CA CYS A 203 -22.74 5.65 -18.25
C CYS A 203 -22.05 4.49 -18.96
N CYS A 204 -22.69 4.00 -20.02
CA CYS A 204 -22.11 3.01 -20.92
C CYS A 204 -21.21 3.69 -21.96
N TYR A 205 -20.26 2.93 -22.52
CA TYR A 205 -19.26 3.49 -23.42
C TYR A 205 -19.07 2.68 -24.71
N ASP A 206 -19.02 3.41 -25.83
CA ASP A 206 -18.49 2.90 -27.10
C ASP A 206 -17.16 3.59 -27.38
N LEU A 207 -16.09 2.83 -27.56
CA LEU A 207 -14.74 3.39 -27.66
C LEU A 207 -14.08 2.96 -28.98
N GLU A 208 -13.73 3.94 -29.80
CA GLU A 208 -13.10 3.73 -31.10
C GLU A 208 -11.74 4.44 -31.12
N PHE A 209 -10.67 3.67 -31.31
CA PHE A 209 -9.30 4.19 -31.30
C PHE A 209 -8.58 3.84 -32.60
N THR A 210 -8.17 4.87 -33.34
CA THR A 210 -7.40 4.74 -34.58
C THR A 210 -5.93 5.05 -34.33
N VAL A 211 -5.06 4.08 -34.60
CA VAL A 211 -3.60 4.14 -34.36
C VAL A 211 -2.82 3.70 -35.60
N ALA A 212 -1.50 3.92 -35.61
CA ALA A 212 -0.63 3.37 -36.66
C ALA A 212 -0.70 1.83 -36.71
N HIS A 213 -0.54 1.23 -37.89
CA HIS A 213 -0.74 -0.22 -38.08
C HIS A 213 0.20 -1.12 -37.26
N ASN A 214 1.36 -0.62 -36.84
CA ASN A 214 2.35 -1.32 -36.01
C ASN A 214 2.04 -1.24 -34.51
N LEU A 215 1.02 -0.50 -34.11
CA LEU A 215 0.60 -0.32 -32.72
C LEU A 215 -0.72 -1.03 -32.44
N VAL A 216 -0.96 -1.29 -31.16
CA VAL A 216 -2.20 -1.86 -30.67
C VAL A 216 -2.80 -0.96 -29.59
N ALA A 217 -4.07 -0.61 -29.76
CA ALA A 217 -4.85 0.10 -28.76
C ALA A 217 -5.62 -0.89 -27.90
N VAL A 218 -5.39 -0.81 -26.59
CA VAL A 218 -6.02 -1.63 -25.55
C VAL A 218 -6.83 -0.69 -24.66
N SER A 219 -8.12 -0.97 -24.53
CA SER A 219 -9.00 -0.16 -23.72
C SER A 219 -9.99 -1.02 -22.92
N THR A 220 -10.73 -0.33 -22.07
CA THR A 220 -11.87 -0.81 -21.29
C THR A 220 -12.95 -1.41 -22.22
N GLY A 221 -13.57 -2.50 -21.78
CA GLY A 221 -14.65 -3.18 -22.50
C GLY A 221 -14.20 -4.41 -23.30
N SER A 222 -15.16 -5.03 -23.97
CA SER A 222 -14.91 -6.12 -24.92
C SER A 222 -14.48 -5.55 -26.28
N LEU A 223 -13.48 -6.16 -26.90
CA LEU A 223 -13.07 -5.80 -28.26
C LEU A 223 -14.08 -6.43 -29.23
N LEU A 224 -14.82 -5.61 -29.98
CA LEU A 224 -15.81 -6.12 -30.93
C LEU A 224 -15.15 -6.54 -32.24
N TYR A 225 -14.38 -5.62 -32.83
CA TYR A 225 -13.65 -5.85 -34.07
C TYR A 225 -12.52 -4.84 -34.22
N GLN A 226 -11.60 -5.16 -35.13
CA GLN A 226 -10.55 -4.25 -35.57
C GLN A 226 -10.63 -4.09 -37.10
N VAL A 227 -10.39 -2.89 -37.59
CA VAL A 227 -10.40 -2.56 -39.02
C VAL A 227 -9.05 -2.01 -39.42
N LEU A 228 -8.44 -2.59 -40.46
CA LEU A 228 -7.25 -2.02 -41.09
C LEU A 228 -7.69 -1.10 -42.23
N SER A 229 -7.41 0.19 -42.11
CA SER A 229 -7.63 1.16 -43.17
C SER A 229 -6.66 0.93 -44.34
N LYS A 230 -7.11 1.26 -45.55
CA LYS A 230 -6.33 1.24 -46.78
C LYS A 230 -5.57 2.54 -47.05
N ASP A 231 -5.54 3.46 -46.09
CA ASP A 231 -4.79 4.72 -46.17
C ASP A 231 -3.29 4.47 -46.34
N ASN A 232 -2.55 5.47 -46.82
CA ASN A 232 -1.09 5.44 -46.90
C ASN A 232 -0.49 6.59 -46.06
N PRO A 233 0.12 6.33 -44.90
CA PRO A 233 0.39 5.02 -44.30
C PRO A 233 -0.86 4.34 -43.70
N PRO A 234 -0.90 2.99 -43.61
CA PRO A 234 -2.06 2.27 -43.10
C PRO A 234 -2.25 2.47 -41.60
N ARG A 235 -3.51 2.58 -41.19
CA ARG A 235 -3.96 2.76 -39.80
C ARG A 235 -4.87 1.61 -39.37
N LYS A 236 -4.85 1.29 -38.08
CA LYS A 236 -5.75 0.29 -37.46
C LYS A 236 -6.72 0.99 -36.53
N THR A 237 -8.00 0.66 -36.65
CA THR A 237 -9.07 1.12 -35.77
C THR A 237 -9.55 -0.03 -34.91
N TYR A 238 -9.51 0.15 -33.59
CA TYR A 238 -10.00 -0.81 -32.61
C TYR A 238 -11.32 -0.30 -32.02
N VAL A 239 -12.36 -1.14 -32.06
CA VAL A 239 -13.69 -0.79 -31.55
C VAL A 239 -14.00 -1.64 -30.32
N TYR A 240 -14.12 -0.98 -29.18
CA TYR A 240 -14.47 -1.56 -27.90
C TYR A 240 -15.86 -1.12 -27.46
N LYS A 241 -16.52 -1.97 -26.68
CA LYS A 241 -17.82 -1.68 -26.07
C LYS A 241 -17.82 -2.05 -24.60
N LEU A 242 -18.36 -1.17 -23.77
CA LEU A 242 -18.60 -1.39 -22.36
C LEU A 242 -20.08 -1.16 -22.06
N ASP A 243 -20.81 -2.26 -21.92
CA ASP A 243 -22.25 -2.25 -21.62
C ASP A 243 -22.56 -2.05 -20.13
N VAL A 244 -21.56 -2.17 -19.27
CA VAL A 244 -21.70 -1.95 -17.83
C VAL A 244 -21.48 -0.46 -17.54
N PRO A 245 -22.44 0.24 -16.91
CA PRO A 245 -22.28 1.66 -16.61
C PRO A 245 -21.19 1.86 -15.57
N VAL A 246 -20.22 2.72 -15.88
CA VAL A 246 -19.12 3.08 -14.97
C VAL A 246 -18.86 4.59 -15.02
N ALA A 247 -18.20 5.11 -14.01
CA ALA A 247 -17.74 6.50 -14.02
C ALA A 247 -16.57 6.70 -15.01
N ALA A 248 -16.45 7.92 -15.55
CA ALA A 248 -15.43 8.29 -16.53
C ALA A 248 -14.00 7.96 -16.09
N ARG A 249 -13.73 8.02 -14.77
CA ARG A 249 -12.44 7.66 -14.17
C ARG A 249 -11.99 6.21 -14.42
N TRP A 250 -12.92 5.30 -14.75
CA TRP A 250 -12.63 3.89 -14.98
C TRP A 250 -12.37 3.56 -16.45
N ILE A 251 -12.51 4.54 -17.34
CA ILE A 251 -12.07 4.40 -18.73
C ILE A 251 -10.54 4.42 -18.73
N SER A 252 -9.92 3.56 -19.53
CA SER A 252 -8.46 3.48 -19.63
C SER A 252 -8.07 3.16 -21.06
N LEU A 253 -6.93 3.70 -21.49
CA LEU A 253 -6.36 3.46 -22.80
C LEU A 253 -4.86 3.24 -22.66
N ALA A 254 -4.35 2.20 -23.30
CA ALA A 254 -2.93 2.00 -23.52
C ALA A 254 -2.69 1.69 -25.00
N VAL A 255 -1.74 2.38 -25.61
CA VAL A 255 -1.34 2.18 -27.00
C VAL A 255 0.16 1.92 -27.05
N ALA A 256 0.55 0.76 -27.58
CA ALA A 256 1.94 0.38 -27.70
C ALA A 256 2.09 -0.74 -28.74
N PRO A 257 3.32 -1.13 -29.15
CA PRO A 257 3.53 -2.35 -29.92
C PRO A 257 3.40 -3.60 -29.01
N PHE A 258 2.20 -3.84 -28.48
CA PHE A 258 1.95 -4.92 -27.53
C PHE A 258 2.03 -6.31 -28.19
N GLU A 259 2.57 -7.26 -27.42
CA GLU A 259 2.41 -8.69 -27.66
C GLU A 259 1.31 -9.25 -26.74
N PHE A 260 0.57 -10.25 -27.23
CA PHE A 260 -0.60 -10.82 -26.55
C PHE A 260 -0.30 -12.22 -26.06
N LEU A 261 -0.66 -12.47 -24.80
CA LEU A 261 -0.75 -13.80 -24.23
C LEU A 261 -2.21 -14.05 -23.81
N PRO A 262 -3.00 -14.80 -24.60
CA PRO A 262 -4.34 -15.19 -24.20
C PRO A 262 -4.30 -16.25 -23.10
N ASP A 263 -5.25 -16.20 -22.18
CA ASP A 263 -5.48 -17.28 -21.22
C ASP A 263 -6.17 -18.46 -21.93
N HIS A 264 -5.54 -19.63 -21.90
CA HIS A 264 -6.03 -20.84 -22.58
C HIS A 264 -7.24 -21.49 -21.89
N GLU A 265 -7.50 -21.19 -20.62
CA GLU A 265 -8.56 -21.83 -19.83
C GLU A 265 -9.88 -21.06 -19.94
N PHE A 266 -9.83 -19.74 -19.80
CA PHE A 266 -11.03 -18.92 -19.73
C PHE A 266 -11.37 -18.23 -21.06
N GLY A 267 -10.41 -17.98 -21.95
CA GLY A 267 -10.64 -17.20 -23.18
C GLY A 267 -11.07 -15.74 -22.97
N PHE A 268 -11.48 -15.37 -21.76
CA PHE A 268 -11.93 -14.04 -21.33
C PHE A 268 -10.80 -13.18 -20.73
N ILE A 269 -9.64 -13.78 -20.42
CA ILE A 269 -8.49 -13.08 -19.80
C ILE A 269 -7.40 -12.91 -20.84
N SER A 270 -6.78 -11.73 -20.88
CA SER A 270 -5.66 -11.45 -21.79
C SER A 270 -4.57 -10.64 -21.08
N HIS A 271 -3.32 -11.05 -21.29
CA HIS A 271 -2.14 -10.37 -20.76
C HIS A 271 -1.35 -9.75 -21.90
N MET A 272 -0.88 -8.52 -21.70
CA MET A 272 -0.25 -7.72 -22.75
C MET A 272 0.98 -7.02 -22.19
N CYS A 273 2.09 -7.08 -22.90
CA CYS A 273 3.31 -6.37 -22.54
C CYS A 273 4.07 -5.92 -23.78
N LEU A 274 5.11 -5.12 -23.58
CA LEU A 274 6.06 -4.83 -24.65
C LEU A 274 6.87 -6.09 -25.01
N PRO A 275 7.32 -6.24 -26.27
CA PRO A 275 7.94 -7.47 -26.78
C PRO A 275 9.10 -8.02 -25.93
N PRO A 276 10.03 -7.19 -25.38
CA PRO A 276 11.14 -7.69 -24.56
C PRO A 276 10.72 -8.41 -23.27
N ASN A 277 9.47 -8.23 -22.82
CA ASN A 277 8.99 -8.73 -21.54
C ASN A 277 8.07 -9.95 -21.66
N LEU A 278 7.85 -10.48 -22.88
CA LEU A 278 6.88 -11.55 -23.14
C LEU A 278 7.16 -12.83 -22.33
N THR A 279 8.42 -13.28 -22.29
CA THR A 279 8.82 -14.49 -21.55
C THR A 279 8.64 -14.31 -20.04
N LYS A 280 9.02 -13.14 -19.50
CA LYS A 280 8.81 -12.78 -18.10
C LYS A 280 7.33 -12.75 -17.75
N MET A 281 6.51 -12.18 -18.64
CA MET A 281 5.06 -12.10 -18.45
C MET A 281 4.42 -13.49 -18.39
N GLN A 282 4.77 -14.40 -19.31
CA GLN A 282 4.26 -15.77 -19.34
C GLN A 282 4.41 -16.47 -17.99
N HIS A 283 5.62 -16.47 -17.42
CA HIS A 283 5.85 -17.05 -16.10
C HIS A 283 5.14 -16.28 -14.97
N THR A 284 5.17 -14.94 -15.03
CA THR A 284 4.59 -14.09 -13.97
C THR A 284 3.09 -14.30 -13.81
N VAL A 285 2.34 -14.47 -14.90
CA VAL A 285 0.86 -14.53 -14.89
C VAL A 285 0.31 -15.96 -14.85
N GLU A 286 1.16 -16.99 -14.88
CA GLU A 286 0.74 -18.40 -14.93
C GLU A 286 -0.27 -18.75 -13.83
N PHE A 287 -0.09 -18.25 -12.61
CA PHE A 287 -1.00 -18.53 -11.48
C PHE A 287 -2.37 -17.81 -11.57
N PHE A 288 -2.54 -16.87 -12.49
CA PHE A 288 -3.63 -15.88 -12.43
C PHE A 288 -5.01 -16.53 -12.61
N HIS A 289 -5.12 -17.58 -13.43
CA HIS A 289 -6.33 -18.39 -13.60
C HIS A 289 -6.83 -18.97 -12.27
N SER A 290 -5.91 -19.40 -11.39
CA SER A 290 -6.23 -19.94 -10.07
C SER A 290 -6.77 -18.85 -9.14
N ALA A 291 -6.21 -17.63 -9.20
CA ALA A 291 -6.71 -16.48 -8.44
C ALA A 291 -8.13 -16.08 -8.91
N PHE A 292 -8.37 -16.08 -10.21
CA PHE A 292 -9.68 -15.78 -10.80
C PHE A 292 -10.74 -16.80 -10.38
N SER A 293 -10.44 -18.09 -10.53
CA SER A 293 -11.33 -19.18 -10.11
C SER A 293 -11.64 -19.10 -8.62
N CYS A 294 -10.62 -18.83 -7.80
CA CYS A 294 -10.76 -18.69 -6.35
C CYS A 294 -11.80 -17.62 -5.97
N TYR A 295 -11.80 -16.46 -6.64
CA TYR A 295 -12.76 -15.39 -6.36
C TYR A 295 -14.15 -15.70 -6.91
N LYS A 296 -14.24 -16.26 -8.11
CA LYS A 296 -15.52 -16.68 -8.69
C LYS A 296 -16.23 -17.69 -7.79
N ASP A 297 -15.52 -18.71 -7.32
CA ASP A 297 -16.04 -19.73 -6.41
C ASP A 297 -16.50 -19.12 -5.08
N TYR A 298 -15.67 -18.26 -4.49
CA TYR A 298 -15.96 -17.65 -3.20
C TYR A 298 -17.19 -16.73 -3.24
N LEU A 299 -17.25 -15.85 -4.24
CA LEU A 299 -18.35 -14.91 -4.40
C LEU A 299 -19.62 -15.60 -4.90
N SER A 300 -19.49 -16.74 -5.60
CA SER A 300 -20.58 -17.42 -6.29
C SER A 300 -21.34 -16.50 -7.26
N VAL A 301 -20.61 -15.56 -7.88
CA VAL A 301 -21.11 -14.60 -8.87
C VAL A 301 -20.12 -14.57 -10.02
N ASP A 302 -20.63 -14.45 -11.24
CA ASP A 302 -19.80 -14.28 -12.42
C ASP A 302 -19.00 -12.96 -12.39
N PHE A 303 -17.95 -12.90 -13.21
CA PHE A 303 -17.18 -11.68 -13.37
C PHE A 303 -18.06 -10.59 -14.00
N PRO A 304 -18.06 -9.35 -13.46
CA PRO A 304 -19.01 -8.32 -13.87
C PRO A 304 -18.86 -7.81 -15.30
N PHE A 305 -17.73 -8.07 -15.96
CA PHE A 305 -17.44 -7.60 -17.31
C PHE A 305 -17.21 -8.78 -18.27
N ASP A 306 -17.32 -8.55 -19.58
CA ASP A 306 -17.16 -9.59 -20.60
C ASP A 306 -15.73 -10.16 -20.70
N SER A 307 -14.72 -9.34 -20.42
CA SER A 307 -13.30 -9.73 -20.50
C SER A 307 -12.48 -9.00 -19.46
N TYR A 308 -11.28 -9.50 -19.18
CA TYR A 308 -10.32 -8.82 -18.29
C TYR A 308 -8.94 -8.75 -18.91
N LYS A 309 -8.36 -7.55 -18.95
CA LYS A 309 -7.08 -7.27 -19.62
C LYS A 309 -6.03 -6.81 -18.60
N GLN A 310 -4.85 -7.41 -18.62
CA GLN A 310 -3.69 -6.95 -17.84
C GLN A 310 -2.64 -6.39 -18.79
N VAL A 311 -2.29 -5.12 -18.60
CA VAL A 311 -1.30 -4.43 -19.45
C VAL A 311 -0.08 -4.08 -18.61
N PHE A 312 1.11 -4.50 -19.05
CA PHE A 312 2.37 -4.20 -18.38
C PHE A 312 3.15 -3.14 -19.17
N LEU A 313 3.26 -1.95 -18.59
CA LEU A 313 3.96 -0.79 -19.16
C LEU A 313 5.31 -0.54 -18.50
N GLU A 314 6.19 0.15 -19.20
CA GLU A 314 7.48 0.49 -18.62
C GLU A 314 7.34 1.29 -17.32
N PRO A 315 8.25 1.07 -16.36
CA PRO A 315 8.09 1.61 -15.02
C PRO A 315 8.18 3.12 -14.95
N GLU A 316 8.89 3.70 -15.91
CA GLU A 316 9.09 5.13 -16.00
C GLU A 316 7.88 5.84 -16.63
N MET A 317 7.06 5.09 -17.38
CA MET A 317 5.75 5.51 -17.87
C MET A 317 4.67 5.33 -16.82
N ALA A 318 4.70 4.19 -16.14
CA ALA A 318 3.73 3.84 -15.12
C ALA A 318 3.93 4.72 -13.89
N VAL A 319 2.93 5.52 -13.60
CA VAL A 319 2.97 6.49 -12.52
C VAL A 319 2.86 5.78 -11.18
N SER A 320 1.78 5.02 -11.05
CA SER A 320 1.64 4.07 -9.97
C SER A 320 2.19 2.72 -10.39
N SER A 321 2.49 1.91 -9.38
CA SER A 321 2.84 0.52 -9.62
C SER A 321 1.63 -0.32 -10.10
N LEU A 322 0.42 0.20 -9.93
CA LEU A 322 -0.88 -0.34 -10.37
C LEU A 322 -1.85 0.82 -10.67
N SER A 323 -2.40 0.88 -11.88
CA SER A 323 -3.57 1.70 -12.21
C SER A 323 -4.75 0.80 -12.62
N LEU A 324 -5.96 1.23 -12.26
CA LEU A 324 -7.18 0.44 -12.37
C LEU A 324 -8.13 1.09 -13.39
N GLY A 325 -8.64 0.29 -14.32
CA GLY A 325 -9.76 0.62 -15.18
C GLY A 325 -10.86 -0.43 -15.07
N ALA A 326 -12.03 -0.17 -15.64
CA ALA A 326 -13.05 -1.20 -15.78
C ALA A 326 -12.59 -2.25 -16.78
N SER A 327 -12.73 -3.54 -16.44
CA SER A 327 -12.25 -4.68 -17.24
C SER A 327 -10.74 -4.67 -17.57
N MET A 328 -9.95 -3.78 -16.97
CA MET A 328 -8.55 -3.58 -17.33
C MET A 328 -7.71 -3.19 -16.11
N SER A 329 -6.46 -3.64 -16.05
CA SER A 329 -5.51 -3.18 -15.05
C SER A 329 -4.14 -2.96 -15.67
N ILE A 330 -3.56 -1.80 -15.40
CA ILE A 330 -2.25 -1.40 -15.91
C ILE A 330 -1.24 -1.57 -14.79
N PHE A 331 -0.19 -2.34 -15.03
CA PHE A 331 0.90 -2.59 -14.09
C PHE A 331 2.21 -2.03 -14.62
N SER A 332 3.08 -1.63 -13.71
CA SER A 332 4.48 -1.42 -14.04
C SER A 332 5.15 -2.76 -14.36
N SER A 333 5.90 -2.85 -15.45
CA SER A 333 6.63 -4.05 -15.89
C SER A 333 7.71 -4.51 -14.92
N GLN A 334 8.02 -3.73 -13.87
CA GLN A 334 8.87 -4.17 -12.75
C GLN A 334 8.32 -5.34 -11.97
N VAL A 335 7.01 -5.60 -12.06
CA VAL A 335 6.43 -6.75 -11.38
C VAL A 335 6.69 -8.05 -12.14
N LEU A 336 7.15 -7.97 -13.40
CA LEU A 336 7.44 -9.10 -14.26
C LEU A 336 8.81 -9.67 -13.92
N TYR A 337 8.87 -10.98 -13.71
CA TYR A 337 10.08 -11.71 -13.33
C TYR A 337 10.19 -13.03 -14.10
N ASP A 338 11.42 -13.46 -14.32
CA ASP A 338 11.73 -14.77 -14.90
C ASP A 338 11.61 -15.87 -13.82
N GLU A 339 11.48 -17.12 -14.25
CA GLU A 339 11.41 -18.31 -13.38
C GLU A 339 12.53 -18.41 -12.35
N LYS A 340 13.71 -17.87 -12.70
CA LYS A 340 14.89 -17.90 -11.83
C LYS A 340 14.78 -16.96 -10.61
N VAL A 341 13.85 -16.00 -10.62
CA VAL A 341 13.73 -14.98 -9.56
C VAL A 341 12.61 -15.39 -8.59
N ILE A 342 13.00 -15.89 -7.42
CA ILE A 342 12.05 -16.40 -6.41
C ILE A 342 11.48 -15.24 -5.59
N ASP A 343 12.31 -14.26 -5.24
CA ASP A 343 12.06 -13.21 -4.25
C ASP A 343 10.85 -12.32 -4.59
N GLN A 344 10.62 -12.08 -5.88
CA GLN A 344 9.52 -11.24 -6.37
C GLN A 344 8.15 -11.96 -6.38
N THR A 345 8.15 -13.30 -6.33
CA THR A 345 6.97 -14.14 -6.60
C THR A 345 5.78 -13.80 -5.72
N ILE A 346 5.98 -13.72 -4.39
CA ILE A 346 4.88 -13.52 -3.43
C ILE A 346 4.26 -12.13 -3.60
N ASP A 347 5.07 -11.08 -3.70
CA ASP A 347 4.59 -9.69 -3.81
C ASP A 347 3.80 -9.48 -5.10
N THR A 348 4.32 -9.96 -6.25
CA THR A 348 3.62 -9.84 -7.53
C THR A 348 2.29 -10.61 -7.51
N ARG A 349 2.27 -11.84 -6.99
CA ARG A 349 1.03 -12.65 -6.94
C ARG A 349 -0.07 -11.97 -6.12
N VAL A 350 0.27 -11.45 -4.94
CA VAL A 350 -0.67 -10.72 -4.08
C VAL A 350 -1.17 -9.46 -4.76
N LYS A 351 -0.29 -8.72 -5.44
CA LYS A 351 -0.63 -7.47 -6.10
C LYS A 351 -1.58 -7.66 -7.30
N LEU A 352 -1.31 -8.65 -8.15
CA LEU A 352 -2.19 -9.00 -9.27
C LEU A 352 -3.54 -9.51 -8.76
N ALA A 353 -3.55 -10.35 -7.72
CA ALA A 353 -4.78 -10.84 -7.10
C ALA A 353 -5.61 -9.70 -6.45
N TYR A 354 -4.97 -8.70 -5.86
CA TYR A 354 -5.65 -7.53 -5.32
C TYR A 354 -6.28 -6.66 -6.44
N ALA A 355 -5.55 -6.42 -7.52
CA ALA A 355 -6.06 -5.66 -8.67
C ALA A 355 -7.29 -6.34 -9.30
N LEU A 356 -7.29 -7.68 -9.35
CA LEU A 356 -8.43 -8.46 -9.78
C LEU A 356 -9.63 -8.28 -8.83
N ALA A 357 -9.43 -8.34 -7.51
CA ALA A 357 -10.50 -8.14 -6.53
C ALA A 357 -11.14 -6.73 -6.64
N ARG A 358 -10.35 -5.71 -7.00
CA ARG A 358 -10.83 -4.34 -7.22
C ARG A 358 -11.81 -4.20 -8.39
N GLN A 359 -11.83 -5.13 -9.33
CA GLN A 359 -12.80 -5.14 -10.43
C GLN A 359 -14.23 -5.34 -9.91
N TRP A 360 -14.44 -6.20 -8.91
CA TRP A 360 -15.74 -6.32 -8.23
C TRP A 360 -15.98 -5.15 -7.27
N PHE A 361 -14.97 -4.79 -6.46
CA PHE A 361 -15.10 -3.82 -5.37
C PHE A 361 -14.26 -2.56 -5.61
N GLY A 362 -14.92 -1.47 -5.99
CA GLY A 362 -14.29 -0.20 -6.38
C GLY A 362 -14.71 0.21 -7.78
N VAL A 363 -14.57 -0.71 -8.74
CA VAL A 363 -14.91 -0.47 -10.15
C VAL A 363 -16.39 -0.77 -10.41
N TYR A 364 -16.82 -2.02 -10.25
CA TYR A 364 -18.21 -2.39 -10.51
C TYR A 364 -19.16 -1.94 -9.39
N ILE A 365 -18.81 -2.25 -8.13
CA ILE A 365 -19.48 -1.66 -6.98
C ILE A 365 -18.75 -0.37 -6.64
N THR A 366 -19.42 0.76 -6.80
CA THR A 366 -18.92 2.10 -6.49
C THR A 366 -19.44 2.60 -5.14
N PRO A 367 -18.72 3.50 -4.46
CA PRO A 367 -19.18 4.06 -3.21
C PRO A 367 -20.21 5.17 -3.48
N GLU A 368 -21.19 5.33 -2.59
CA GLU A 368 -22.17 6.43 -2.66
C GLU A 368 -21.53 7.77 -2.28
N SER A 369 -20.63 7.76 -1.29
CA SER A 369 -19.82 8.93 -0.93
C SER A 369 -18.33 8.59 -0.98
N PRO A 370 -17.43 9.57 -1.24
CA PRO A 370 -15.99 9.37 -1.04
C PRO A 370 -15.63 8.85 0.36
N ASN A 371 -16.48 9.12 1.35
CA ASN A 371 -16.32 8.61 2.71
C ASN A 371 -16.51 7.10 2.84
N ASP A 372 -17.06 6.41 1.83
CA ASP A 372 -17.34 4.97 1.83
C ASP A 372 -16.31 4.12 1.07
N GLU A 373 -15.34 4.74 0.39
CA GLU A 373 -14.31 4.02 -0.41
C GLU A 373 -13.56 2.96 0.41
N TRP A 374 -13.39 3.19 1.72
CA TRP A 374 -12.73 2.27 2.64
C TRP A 374 -13.35 0.87 2.66
N LEU A 375 -14.68 0.79 2.51
CA LEU A 375 -15.40 -0.46 2.53
C LEU A 375 -15.02 -1.29 1.30
N LEU A 376 -14.91 -0.65 0.14
CA LEU A 376 -14.56 -1.29 -1.12
C LEU A 376 -13.09 -1.73 -1.14
N GLU A 377 -12.18 -0.91 -0.60
CA GLU A 377 -10.80 -1.32 -0.37
C GLU A 377 -10.71 -2.49 0.61
N GLY A 378 -11.56 -2.51 1.65
CA GLY A 378 -11.63 -3.58 2.64
C GLY A 378 -12.12 -4.90 2.07
N LEU A 379 -13.17 -4.86 1.24
CA LEU A 379 -13.71 -6.03 0.56
C LEU A 379 -12.70 -6.60 -0.46
N ALA A 380 -12.02 -5.73 -1.23
CA ALA A 380 -10.97 -6.15 -2.14
C ALA A 380 -9.77 -6.74 -1.40
N GLY A 381 -9.32 -6.11 -0.33
CA GLY A 381 -8.23 -6.59 0.52
C GLY A 381 -8.57 -7.92 1.22
N PHE A 382 -9.83 -8.11 1.61
CA PHE A 382 -10.33 -9.35 2.19
C PHE A 382 -10.25 -10.51 1.19
N LEU A 383 -10.67 -10.29 -0.07
CA LEU A 383 -10.52 -11.31 -1.11
C LEU A 383 -9.05 -11.65 -1.39
N ALA A 384 -8.19 -10.64 -1.47
CA ALA A 384 -6.75 -10.86 -1.65
C ALA A 384 -6.16 -11.69 -0.49
N ASP A 385 -6.59 -11.42 0.74
CA ASP A 385 -6.18 -12.17 1.92
C ASP A 385 -6.75 -13.60 1.95
N PHE A 386 -7.97 -13.82 1.44
CA PHE A 386 -8.53 -15.14 1.21
C PHE A 386 -7.70 -15.94 0.20
N TYR A 387 -7.28 -15.31 -0.90
CA TYR A 387 -6.35 -15.91 -1.88
C TYR A 387 -5.01 -16.29 -1.23
N ILE A 388 -4.39 -15.39 -0.45
CA ILE A 388 -3.14 -15.68 0.28
C ILE A 388 -3.34 -16.90 1.19
N LYS A 389 -4.42 -16.92 1.98
CA LYS A 389 -4.69 -18.03 2.90
C LYS A 389 -4.84 -19.37 2.17
N LYS A 390 -5.52 -19.40 1.01
CA LYS A 390 -5.80 -20.62 0.23
C LYS A 390 -4.57 -21.10 -0.57
N HIS A 391 -3.81 -20.20 -1.18
CA HIS A 391 -2.74 -20.55 -2.13
C HIS A 391 -1.32 -20.37 -1.60
N LEU A 392 -1.09 -19.43 -0.67
CA LEU A 392 0.22 -19.18 -0.05
C LEU A 392 0.32 -19.71 1.39
N GLY A 393 -0.82 -20.10 1.97
CA GLY A 393 -0.93 -20.73 3.28
C GLY A 393 -1.40 -19.80 4.39
N ASN A 394 -2.05 -20.39 5.39
CA ASN A 394 -2.64 -19.66 6.52
C ASN A 394 -1.60 -18.88 7.35
N ASN A 395 -0.39 -19.42 7.49
CA ASN A 395 0.69 -18.76 8.23
C ASN A 395 1.16 -17.47 7.53
N GLU A 396 1.31 -17.49 6.21
CA GLU A 396 1.68 -16.29 5.44
C GLU A 396 0.58 -15.22 5.54
N ALA A 397 -0.70 -15.60 5.40
CA ALA A 397 -1.82 -14.68 5.54
C ALA A 397 -1.82 -14.00 6.93
N ARG A 398 -1.73 -14.79 8.00
CA ARG A 398 -1.73 -14.27 9.38
C ARG A 398 -0.51 -13.40 9.67
N TYR A 399 0.67 -13.81 9.20
CA TYR A 399 1.89 -13.02 9.35
C TYR A 399 1.80 -11.68 8.62
N GLN A 400 1.34 -11.67 7.37
CA GLN A 400 1.20 -10.42 6.60
C GLN A 400 0.20 -9.47 7.27
N ARG A 401 -0.92 -9.98 7.80
CA ARG A 401 -1.87 -9.17 8.58
C ARG A 401 -1.21 -8.56 9.80
N TYR A 402 -0.52 -9.38 10.61
CA TYR A 402 0.18 -8.91 11.81
C TYR A 402 1.22 -7.84 11.50
N LYS A 403 2.07 -8.05 10.49
CA LYS A 403 3.06 -7.05 10.08
C LYS A 403 2.40 -5.78 9.54
N ARG A 404 1.34 -5.86 8.72
CA ARG A 404 0.61 -4.66 8.27
C ARG A 404 0.02 -3.88 9.45
N ALA A 405 -0.54 -4.56 10.45
CA ALA A 405 -1.06 -3.95 11.67
C ALA A 405 0.03 -3.21 12.48
N LEU A 406 1.19 -3.84 12.70
CA LEU A 406 2.34 -3.23 13.37
C LEU A 406 2.85 -1.99 12.63
N HIS A 407 3.04 -2.08 11.31
CA HIS A 407 3.50 -0.94 10.50
C HIS A 407 2.51 0.23 10.57
N GLY A 408 1.21 -0.04 10.64
CA GLY A 408 0.17 0.96 10.89
C GLY A 408 0.29 1.61 12.26
N ARG A 409 0.50 0.82 13.31
CA ARG A 409 0.66 1.32 14.69
C ARG A 409 1.91 2.18 14.86
N MET A 410 3.06 1.75 14.32
CA MET A 410 4.31 2.53 14.42
C MET A 410 4.15 3.90 13.76
N LYS A 411 3.47 3.96 12.60
CA LYS A 411 3.13 5.22 11.92
C LYS A 411 2.20 6.13 12.72
N VAL A 412 1.26 5.57 13.50
CA VAL A 412 0.33 6.32 14.37
C VAL A 412 0.98 6.73 15.70
N SER A 413 1.84 5.87 16.27
CA SER A 413 2.51 6.07 17.56
C SER A 413 3.70 7.02 17.46
N CYS A 414 4.47 6.96 16.35
CA CYS A 414 5.48 7.96 16.03
C CYS A 414 4.86 9.36 16.08
N HIS A 415 3.67 9.57 15.50
CA HIS A 415 2.98 10.86 15.54
C HIS A 415 2.66 11.40 16.95
N HIS A 416 2.58 10.55 17.98
CA HIS A 416 2.33 10.99 19.36
C HIS A 416 3.59 11.41 20.12
N PHE A 417 4.79 11.01 19.67
CA PHE A 417 6.06 11.45 20.26
C PHE A 417 6.66 12.72 19.61
N TYR A 418 6.14 13.15 18.45
CA TYR A 418 6.66 14.27 17.65
C TYR A 418 5.93 15.62 17.85
N TRP A 419 5.39 15.90 19.04
CA TRP A 419 4.71 17.17 19.37
C TRP A 419 5.70 18.32 19.68
N GLY A 420 6.71 18.49 18.84
CA GLY A 420 7.49 19.72 18.73
C GLY A 420 6.84 20.63 17.68
N VAL A 421 6.31 21.77 18.13
CA VAL A 421 5.41 22.67 17.38
C VAL A 421 6.06 23.37 16.17
N THR A 422 7.38 23.23 15.95
CA THR A 422 8.14 24.04 14.99
C THR A 422 8.38 23.41 13.60
N LEU A 423 8.01 22.13 13.36
CA LEU A 423 8.30 21.40 12.10
C LEU A 423 7.08 20.81 11.38
N GLN A 424 5.86 21.11 11.85
CA GLN A 424 4.61 20.68 11.20
C GLN A 424 4.40 21.34 9.82
N GLU A 425 5.06 22.47 9.61
CA GLU A 425 4.77 23.41 8.54
C GLU A 425 5.62 23.13 7.30
N ALA A 426 6.94 22.92 7.44
CA ALA A 426 7.78 22.41 6.35
C ALA A 426 7.29 21.06 5.81
N LYS A 427 6.72 20.20 6.69
CA LYS A 427 6.08 18.93 6.34
C LYS A 427 4.80 19.12 5.53
N THR A 428 4.06 20.19 5.79
CA THR A 428 2.84 20.56 5.05
C THR A 428 3.21 21.14 3.70
N LEU A 429 4.20 22.03 3.62
CA LEU A 429 4.70 22.58 2.35
C LEU A 429 5.29 21.52 1.43
N LEU A 430 6.17 20.65 1.92
CA LEU A 430 6.72 19.54 1.14
C LEU A 430 5.65 18.49 0.84
N GLY A 431 4.68 18.32 1.74
CA GLY A 431 3.52 17.48 1.51
C GLY A 431 2.58 18.02 0.44
N LEU A 432 2.45 19.33 0.32
CA LEU A 432 1.68 19.97 -0.73
C LEU A 432 2.46 20.06 -2.03
N SER A 433 3.76 20.39 -1.98
CA SER A 433 4.70 20.41 -3.11
C SER A 433 4.80 19.03 -3.74
N ALA A 434 4.97 18.00 -2.91
CA ALA A 434 4.83 16.63 -3.33
C ALA A 434 3.39 16.31 -3.74
N ASN A 435 2.33 16.71 -3.03
CA ASN A 435 0.96 16.51 -3.50
C ASN A 435 0.65 17.27 -4.80
N CYS A 436 1.33 18.33 -5.23
CA CYS A 436 1.06 18.94 -6.52
C CYS A 436 1.91 18.28 -7.63
N ALA A 437 3.14 17.88 -7.30
CA ALA A 437 3.94 16.99 -8.13
C ALA A 437 3.34 15.57 -8.26
N VAL A 438 2.48 15.14 -7.31
CA VAL A 438 1.96 13.75 -7.15
C VAL A 438 0.44 13.64 -7.30
N CYS A 439 -0.37 14.64 -6.95
CA CYS A 439 -1.82 14.71 -7.27
C CYS A 439 -2.07 14.99 -8.75
N LYS A 440 -1.01 15.24 -9.52
CA LYS A 440 -1.06 15.03 -10.96
C LYS A 440 -1.20 13.54 -11.32
N VAL A 441 -0.95 12.58 -10.41
CA VAL A 441 -0.60 11.24 -10.89
C VAL A 441 -0.74 9.96 -9.98
N ASP A 442 -0.50 9.90 -8.65
CA ASP A 442 -0.59 8.59 -7.90
C ASP A 442 -1.13 8.69 -6.45
N ASN A 443 -2.07 7.81 -6.10
CA ASN A 443 -2.62 7.61 -4.75
C ASN A 443 -1.57 7.14 -3.71
N GLY A 444 -0.52 6.44 -4.14
CA GLY A 444 0.50 5.87 -3.25
C GLY A 444 1.42 6.91 -2.60
N GLY A 445 1.63 8.06 -3.23
CA GLY A 445 2.52 9.11 -2.77
C GLY A 445 1.90 10.10 -1.78
N ALA A 446 0.60 10.34 -1.91
CA ALA A 446 -0.20 11.11 -0.94
C ALA A 446 -0.15 10.49 0.47
N THR A 447 0.14 9.18 0.58
CA THR A 447 0.18 8.46 1.87
C THR A 447 1.28 8.89 2.85
N VAL A 448 2.21 9.77 2.48
CA VAL A 448 3.28 10.26 3.36
C VAL A 448 3.02 11.69 3.89
N LEU A 449 1.94 12.35 3.43
CA LEU A 449 1.93 13.82 3.36
C LEU A 449 0.75 14.53 4.05
N SER A 450 -0.06 13.86 4.87
CA SER A 450 -1.17 14.52 5.58
C SER A 450 -0.87 14.86 7.04
N CYS A 451 -0.80 16.17 7.33
CA CYS A 451 -0.94 16.74 8.67
C CYS A 451 -2.41 16.61 9.15
N SER A 452 -2.63 16.23 10.41
CA SER A 452 -3.99 16.07 10.97
C SER A 452 -4.78 17.37 11.11
N ALA A 453 -4.11 18.53 11.20
CA ALA A 453 -4.76 19.83 11.38
C ALA A 453 -5.47 20.33 10.12
N SER A 454 -5.00 19.97 8.92
CA SER A 454 -5.60 20.37 7.64
C SER A 454 -6.62 19.35 7.09
N CYS A 455 -6.69 18.16 7.68
CA CYS A 455 -7.53 17.05 7.20
C CYS A 455 -9.03 17.22 7.48
N LYS A 456 -9.44 18.20 8.30
CA LYS A 456 -10.86 18.41 8.65
C LYS A 456 -11.66 19.10 7.54
N ASP A 457 -10.99 19.86 6.67
CA ASP A 457 -11.64 20.68 5.64
C ASP A 457 -11.35 20.18 4.19
N LEU A 458 -10.61 19.08 4.04
CA LEU A 458 -10.24 18.50 2.74
C LEU A 458 -11.29 17.48 2.28
N TYR A 459 -11.99 17.76 1.16
CA TYR A 459 -13.02 16.89 0.60
C TYR A 459 -12.47 15.97 -0.53
N GLY A 460 -12.81 14.68 -0.52
CA GLY A 460 -12.51 13.74 -1.61
C GLY A 460 -11.21 12.92 -1.43
N THR A 461 -10.53 12.59 -2.55
CA THR A 461 -9.28 11.78 -2.60
C THR A 461 -8.10 12.34 -1.79
N GLN A 462 -8.30 13.51 -1.19
CA GLN A 462 -7.37 14.25 -0.34
C GLN A 462 -7.27 13.62 1.07
N CYS A 463 -8.23 12.78 1.45
CA CYS A 463 -8.12 11.90 2.62
C CYS A 463 -7.28 10.64 2.37
N ILE A 464 -6.76 10.41 1.14
CA ILE A 464 -6.00 9.19 0.75
C ILE A 464 -4.54 9.21 1.25
N GLY A 465 -4.28 9.99 2.29
CA GLY A 465 -3.02 10.01 3.02
C GLY A 465 -2.69 8.69 3.75
N LEU A 466 -1.76 8.76 4.72
CA LEU A 466 -1.35 7.65 5.60
C LEU A 466 -2.55 6.86 6.14
N TYR A 467 -3.67 7.58 6.35
CA TYR A 467 -4.97 7.07 6.73
C TYR A 467 -5.63 6.18 5.68
N GLY A 468 -5.47 6.38 4.37
CA GLY A 468 -6.03 5.51 3.33
C GLY A 468 -5.54 4.07 3.44
N LYS A 469 -4.21 3.84 3.53
CA LYS A 469 -3.67 2.49 3.78
C LYS A 469 -4.08 1.93 5.13
N ILE A 470 -4.04 2.74 6.19
CA ILE A 470 -4.47 2.31 7.53
C ILE A 470 -5.97 1.97 7.55
N ARG A 471 -6.79 2.75 6.84
CA ARG A 471 -8.24 2.59 6.71
C ARG A 471 -8.55 1.37 5.86
N ALA A 472 -7.82 1.13 4.76
CA ALA A 472 -7.87 -0.10 3.98
C ALA A 472 -7.49 -1.34 4.80
N TRP A 473 -6.53 -1.24 5.71
CA TRP A 473 -6.18 -2.36 6.59
C TRP A 473 -7.22 -2.59 7.68
N LYS A 474 -7.66 -1.51 8.34
CA LYS A 474 -8.76 -1.55 9.30
C LYS A 474 -10.02 -2.09 8.66
N SER A 475 -10.31 -1.72 7.42
CA SER A 475 -11.49 -2.15 6.69
C SER A 475 -11.48 -3.64 6.41
N VAL A 476 -10.33 -4.22 6.06
CA VAL A 476 -10.18 -5.68 5.97
C VAL A 476 -10.50 -6.35 7.31
N ALA A 477 -9.94 -5.85 8.41
CA ALA A 477 -10.21 -6.41 9.75
C ALA A 477 -11.70 -6.28 10.13
N VAL A 478 -12.29 -5.11 9.91
CA VAL A 478 -13.72 -4.82 10.11
C VAL A 478 -14.59 -5.79 9.29
N VAL A 479 -14.27 -5.98 8.01
CA VAL A 479 -14.98 -6.89 7.10
C VAL A 479 -14.91 -8.33 7.61
N GLN A 480 -13.76 -8.77 8.11
CA GLN A 480 -13.59 -10.11 8.70
C GLN A 480 -14.39 -10.29 9.99
N MET A 481 -14.39 -9.29 10.86
CA MET A 481 -15.23 -9.32 12.07
C MET A 481 -16.70 -9.44 11.70
N LEU A 482 -17.16 -8.69 10.69
CA LEU A 482 -18.53 -8.77 10.18
C LEU A 482 -18.83 -10.15 9.61
N GLU A 483 -17.94 -10.74 8.80
CA GLU A 483 -18.10 -12.09 8.26
C GLU A 483 -18.24 -13.12 9.39
N LYS A 484 -17.37 -13.08 10.40
CA LYS A 484 -17.38 -14.03 11.52
C LYS A 484 -18.64 -13.91 12.38
N GLN A 485 -19.09 -12.68 12.66
CA GLN A 485 -20.30 -12.41 13.45
C GLN A 485 -21.59 -12.76 12.69
N MET A 486 -21.59 -12.68 11.36
CA MET A 486 -22.77 -12.97 10.53
C MET A 486 -22.80 -14.41 10.00
N GLY A 487 -21.65 -15.08 9.95
CA GLY A 487 -21.43 -16.36 9.28
C GLY A 487 -21.17 -16.19 7.77
N PRO A 488 -20.38 -17.10 7.15
CA PRO A 488 -19.90 -16.94 5.78
C PRO A 488 -21.02 -16.98 4.73
N GLU A 489 -22.07 -17.79 4.93
CA GLU A 489 -23.21 -17.84 3.99
C GLU A 489 -24.03 -16.55 3.98
N SER A 490 -24.26 -15.98 5.16
CA SER A 490 -24.93 -14.68 5.31
C SER A 490 -24.09 -13.54 4.73
N PHE A 491 -22.77 -13.60 4.92
CA PHE A 491 -21.83 -12.62 4.40
C PHE A 491 -21.68 -12.70 2.86
N ARG A 492 -21.73 -13.88 2.24
CA ARG A 492 -21.79 -14.00 0.77
C ARG A 492 -23.04 -13.36 0.19
N ARG A 493 -24.17 -13.46 0.91
CA ARG A 493 -25.42 -12.77 0.56
C ARG A 493 -25.41 -11.27 0.87
N PHE A 494 -24.33 -10.74 1.47
CA PHE A 494 -24.21 -9.33 1.85
C PHE A 494 -24.44 -8.37 0.68
N ARG A 495 -24.11 -8.76 -0.56
CA ARG A 495 -24.42 -7.96 -1.77
C ARG A 495 -25.91 -7.77 -2.02
N HIS A 496 -26.73 -8.79 -1.72
CA HIS A 496 -28.19 -8.71 -1.79
C HIS A 496 -28.79 -8.01 -0.54
N PHE A 497 -27.96 -7.84 0.48
CA PHE A 497 -28.30 -7.35 1.80
C PHE A 497 -27.91 -5.87 2.00
N ALA A 498 -26.87 -5.34 1.34
CA ALA A 498 -26.44 -3.94 1.46
C ALA A 498 -27.59 -2.97 1.09
N ASN A 499 -28.37 -3.30 0.06
CA ASN A 499 -29.62 -2.59 -0.27
C ASN A 499 -30.72 -2.70 0.81
N LYS A 500 -30.54 -3.56 1.81
CA LYS A 500 -31.39 -3.77 2.99
C LYS A 500 -30.71 -3.41 4.33
N VAL A 501 -29.40 -3.14 4.38
CA VAL A 501 -28.63 -2.86 5.61
C VAL A 501 -29.00 -1.50 6.21
N GLY A 502 -29.45 -0.54 5.39
CA GLY A 502 -30.09 0.69 5.88
C GLY A 502 -31.27 0.43 6.84
N ASN A 503 -31.90 -0.75 6.75
CA ASN A 503 -33.05 -1.14 7.59
C ASN A 503 -32.70 -2.12 8.72
N LEU A 504 -31.44 -2.48 8.91
CA LEU A 504 -31.05 -3.32 10.04
C LEU A 504 -30.59 -2.47 11.21
N GLU A 505 -31.55 -2.12 12.04
CA GLU A 505 -31.33 -1.75 13.43
C GLU A 505 -30.76 -2.94 14.22
N ARG A 506 -29.54 -3.39 13.90
CA ARG A 506 -28.77 -4.23 14.84
C ARG A 506 -28.07 -3.28 15.80
N PRO A 507 -28.36 -3.34 17.12
CA PRO A 507 -27.78 -2.44 18.12
C PRO A 507 -26.25 -2.34 18.03
N PHE A 508 -25.58 -3.47 17.77
CA PHE A 508 -24.11 -3.52 17.61
C PHE A 508 -23.57 -2.63 16.48
N LEU A 509 -24.23 -2.57 15.32
CA LEU A 509 -23.74 -1.76 14.19
C LEU A 509 -23.85 -0.26 14.49
N LYS A 510 -24.88 0.16 15.23
CA LYS A 510 -25.07 1.56 15.65
C LYS A 510 -23.91 2.07 16.51
N ASP A 511 -23.32 1.22 17.35
CA ASP A 511 -22.13 1.56 18.15
C ASP A 511 -20.80 1.34 17.38
N PHE A 512 -20.77 0.38 16.46
CA PHE A 512 -19.57 -0.03 15.74
C PHE A 512 -19.04 1.02 14.78
N PHE A 513 -19.88 1.55 13.89
CA PHE A 513 -19.44 2.49 12.85
C PHE A 513 -18.84 3.80 13.42
N PRO A 514 -19.46 4.49 14.39
CA PRO A 514 -18.89 5.72 14.94
C PRO A 514 -17.50 5.53 15.56
N ARG A 515 -17.24 4.37 16.18
CA ARG A 515 -15.96 4.12 16.88
C ARG A 515 -14.89 3.51 15.97
N TRP A 516 -15.22 2.51 15.15
CA TRP A 516 -14.22 1.83 14.31
C TRP A 516 -13.94 2.51 12.97
N VAL A 517 -14.94 3.23 12.43
CA VAL A 517 -14.86 3.88 11.12
C VAL A 517 -14.81 5.40 11.25
N GLY A 518 -15.72 5.98 12.06
CA GLY A 518 -15.85 7.43 12.22
C GLY A 518 -14.80 8.09 13.11
N SER A 519 -14.14 7.34 14.00
CA SER A 519 -13.15 7.89 14.95
C SER A 519 -11.71 7.52 14.61
N CYS A 520 -10.77 8.39 15.00
CA CYS A 520 -9.34 8.14 14.89
C CYS A 520 -8.79 7.51 16.17
N GLY A 521 -7.82 6.61 16.03
CA GLY A 521 -7.22 5.85 17.14
C GLY A 521 -7.40 4.33 17.00
N CYS A 522 -6.75 3.59 17.88
CA CYS A 522 -7.01 2.16 18.10
C CYS A 522 -7.20 1.90 19.60
N PRO A 523 -7.94 0.82 19.95
CA PRO A 523 -8.01 0.38 21.34
C PRO A 523 -6.60 0.10 21.84
N ASP A 524 -6.27 0.64 23.01
CA ASP A 524 -5.05 0.32 23.74
C ASP A 524 -5.44 -0.49 24.98
N LEU A 525 -4.88 -1.69 25.13
CA LEU A 525 -5.24 -2.59 26.21
C LEU A 525 -4.02 -2.84 27.07
N ARG A 526 -4.10 -2.44 28.33
CA ARG A 526 -3.12 -2.78 29.36
C ARG A 526 -3.70 -3.83 30.27
N MET A 527 -3.09 -5.00 30.29
CA MET A 527 -3.57 -6.15 31.05
C MET A 527 -2.56 -6.57 32.09
N GLY A 528 -3.02 -6.84 33.30
CA GLY A 528 -2.26 -7.48 34.36
C GLY A 528 -3.05 -8.68 34.87
N PHE A 529 -2.39 -9.78 35.18
CA PHE A 529 -3.06 -10.96 35.73
C PHE A 529 -2.39 -11.45 37.01
N SER A 530 -3.19 -12.06 37.87
CA SER A 530 -2.77 -12.72 39.11
C SER A 530 -3.41 -14.09 39.17
N TYR A 531 -2.62 -15.14 39.45
CA TYR A 531 -3.16 -16.49 39.62
C TYR A 531 -3.39 -16.81 41.10
N ASN A 532 -4.66 -16.97 41.48
CA ASN A 532 -5.05 -17.32 42.83
C ASN A 532 -4.99 -18.85 43.04
N LYS A 533 -3.85 -19.31 43.55
CA LYS A 533 -3.59 -20.74 43.84
C LYS A 533 -4.66 -21.41 44.73
N ARG A 534 -5.32 -20.65 45.62
CA ARG A 534 -6.32 -21.21 46.55
C ARG A 534 -7.67 -21.43 45.88
N LYS A 535 -8.10 -20.47 45.05
CA LYS A 535 -9.38 -20.55 44.32
C LYS A 535 -9.26 -21.28 42.98
N ASN A 536 -8.03 -21.50 42.49
CA ASN A 536 -7.77 -22.02 41.14
C ASN A 536 -8.40 -21.12 40.05
N ILE A 537 -8.28 -19.80 40.24
CA ILE A 537 -8.84 -18.76 39.37
C ILE A 537 -7.71 -17.82 38.95
N VAL A 538 -7.72 -17.36 37.71
CA VAL A 538 -6.94 -16.22 37.23
C VAL A 538 -7.77 -14.96 37.38
N GLU A 539 -7.26 -14.00 38.14
CA GLU A 539 -7.79 -12.65 38.25
C GLU A 539 -7.08 -11.78 37.19
N LEU A 540 -7.77 -11.44 36.10
CA LEU A 540 -7.26 -10.64 35.00
C LEU A 540 -7.81 -9.21 35.09
N ALA A 541 -6.95 -8.26 35.46
CA ALA A 541 -7.24 -6.84 35.41
C ALA A 541 -6.97 -6.29 34.02
N VAL A 542 -7.96 -5.61 33.44
CA VAL A 542 -7.90 -5.00 32.12
C VAL A 542 -8.14 -3.50 32.25
N LEU A 543 -7.19 -2.71 31.79
CA LEU A 543 -7.30 -1.29 31.59
C LEU A 543 -7.45 -1.00 30.09
N ARG A 544 -8.55 -0.37 29.74
CA ARG A 544 -8.86 0.10 28.39
C ARG A 544 -8.43 1.55 28.24
N GLY A 545 -7.69 1.80 27.17
CA GLY A 545 -7.31 3.12 26.69
C GLY A 545 -7.60 3.25 25.20
N CYS A 546 -7.29 4.43 24.68
CA CYS A 546 -7.31 4.72 23.26
C CYS A 546 -6.01 5.42 22.91
N THR A 547 -5.43 5.11 21.75
CA THR A 547 -4.25 5.83 21.27
C THR A 547 -4.56 7.26 20.83
N SER A 548 -5.81 7.70 20.83
CA SER A 548 -6.21 9.09 20.55
C SER A 548 -6.29 9.86 21.86
N LEU A 549 -5.49 10.92 22.02
CA LEU A 549 -5.66 11.89 23.10
C LEU A 549 -6.95 12.68 22.85
N GLN A 550 -7.86 12.70 23.84
CA GLN A 550 -8.97 13.66 23.84
C GLN A 550 -8.37 15.06 23.90
N THR A 551 -8.25 15.73 22.75
CA THR A 551 -8.03 17.17 22.73
C THR A 551 -9.30 17.81 23.27
N SER A 552 -9.20 18.47 24.41
CA SER A 552 -10.23 19.30 25.04
C SER A 552 -10.73 20.48 24.15
N SER A 553 -10.38 20.48 22.87
CA SER A 553 -10.66 21.52 21.88
C SER A 553 -11.87 21.23 20.99
N THR A 554 -12.54 20.07 21.11
CA THR A 554 -13.74 19.71 20.33
C THR A 554 -15.07 20.11 20.99
N ALA A 555 -15.05 20.88 22.08
CA ALA A 555 -16.26 21.38 22.73
C ALA A 555 -16.80 22.69 22.14
N VAL A 556 -16.27 23.18 21.01
CA VAL A 556 -16.71 24.46 20.43
C VAL A 556 -16.96 24.26 18.93
N LEU A 557 -18.21 24.50 18.54
CA LEU A 557 -18.79 24.46 17.19
C LEU A 557 -19.45 23.14 16.76
N ASP A 558 -20.40 22.65 17.58
CA ASP A 558 -21.66 22.10 17.05
C ASP A 558 -22.80 22.56 17.97
N ILE A 559 -23.55 23.57 17.51
CA ILE A 559 -24.72 24.06 18.23
C ILE A 559 -25.89 23.15 17.88
N ASN A 560 -26.10 22.13 18.72
CA ASN A 560 -27.40 21.51 18.93
C ASN A 560 -27.53 21.18 20.43
N PRO A 561 -28.32 21.93 21.21
CA PRO A 561 -28.29 21.85 22.68
C PRO A 561 -29.18 20.76 23.29
N ASP A 562 -29.67 19.78 22.53
CA ASP A 562 -30.69 18.83 23.01
C ASP A 562 -30.21 17.41 23.31
N THR A 563 -28.91 17.18 23.52
CA THR A 563 -28.39 15.91 24.05
C THR A 563 -27.64 16.11 25.36
N GLU A 564 -28.40 16.18 26.44
CA GLU A 564 -27.89 16.08 27.82
C GLU A 564 -27.20 14.72 28.06
N ASN A 565 -26.01 14.78 28.66
CA ASN A 565 -25.33 13.73 29.43
C ASN A 565 -25.24 12.32 28.80
N ARG A 566 -24.26 12.11 27.93
CA ARG A 566 -23.55 10.83 27.85
C ARG A 566 -22.17 10.98 28.49
N ASP A 567 -22.11 10.75 29.80
CA ASP A 567 -20.86 10.43 30.49
C ASP A 567 -20.13 9.32 29.73
N GLY A 568 -18.79 9.44 29.67
CA GLY A 568 -17.91 8.73 28.76
C GLY A 568 -18.06 7.20 28.74
N ASP A 569 -18.69 6.69 27.69
CA ASP A 569 -18.69 5.27 27.36
C ASP A 569 -17.36 4.91 26.67
N SER A 570 -16.32 4.79 27.49
CA SER A 570 -14.89 4.61 27.14
C SER A 570 -14.51 3.21 26.61
N GLY A 571 -15.27 2.69 25.64
CA GLY A 571 -14.98 1.38 25.05
C GLY A 571 -15.03 1.32 23.52
N TYR A 572 -14.56 0.22 22.94
CA TYR A 572 -14.78 -0.12 21.52
C TYR A 572 -15.79 -1.27 21.49
N PRO A 573 -16.88 -1.24 20.73
CA PRO A 573 -17.89 -2.29 20.77
C PRO A 573 -17.34 -3.63 20.28
N GLY A 574 -17.79 -4.70 20.94
CA GLY A 574 -17.57 -6.10 20.59
C GLY A 574 -16.97 -6.92 21.74
N MET A 575 -16.59 -8.16 21.46
CA MET A 575 -16.16 -9.14 22.46
C MET A 575 -14.77 -9.65 22.10
N MET A 576 -13.85 -9.59 23.05
CA MET A 576 -12.53 -10.18 22.88
C MET A 576 -12.47 -11.55 23.55
N SER A 577 -11.86 -12.52 22.87
CA SER A 577 -11.62 -13.86 23.41
C SER A 577 -10.31 -13.93 24.16
N ILE A 578 -10.28 -14.67 25.27
CA ILE A 578 -9.07 -14.92 26.05
C ILE A 578 -8.82 -16.41 26.06
N ARG A 579 -7.67 -16.84 25.56
CA ARG A 579 -7.23 -18.23 25.55
C ARG A 579 -6.25 -18.47 26.68
N VAL A 580 -6.56 -19.41 27.56
CA VAL A 580 -5.72 -19.81 28.69
C VAL A 580 -5.06 -21.14 28.36
N TYR A 581 -3.73 -21.17 28.48
CA TYR A 581 -2.91 -22.36 28.28
C TYR A 581 -2.49 -22.91 29.63
N GLU A 582 -2.88 -24.15 29.88
CA GLU A 582 -2.61 -24.87 31.11
C GLU A 582 -1.75 -26.12 30.82
N LEU A 583 -1.17 -26.72 31.86
CA LEU A 583 -0.38 -27.96 31.73
C LEU A 583 -1.17 -29.11 31.06
N ASP A 584 -2.49 -29.14 31.25
CA ASP A 584 -3.37 -30.21 30.80
C ASP A 584 -4.08 -29.90 29.45
N GLY A 585 -3.94 -28.69 28.90
CA GLY A 585 -4.61 -28.30 27.65
C GLY A 585 -4.84 -26.79 27.49
N MET A 586 -5.50 -26.43 26.38
CA MET A 586 -5.87 -25.05 26.03
C MET A 586 -7.37 -24.86 26.24
N TYR A 587 -7.77 -23.77 26.89
CA TYR A 587 -9.17 -23.45 27.17
C TYR A 587 -9.49 -22.04 26.67
N ASP A 588 -10.49 -21.95 25.80
CA ASP A 588 -11.02 -20.67 25.32
C ASP A 588 -12.07 -20.16 26.31
N HIS A 589 -11.81 -18.96 26.82
CA HIS A 589 -12.74 -18.21 27.65
C HIS A 589 -13.31 -17.06 26.80
N PRO A 590 -14.50 -17.25 26.21
CA PRO A 590 -15.15 -16.18 25.49
C PRO A 590 -15.62 -15.13 26.51
N ASN A 591 -15.50 -13.86 26.14
CA ASN A 591 -16.27 -12.71 26.63
C ASN A 591 -15.57 -11.73 27.58
N LEU A 592 -14.44 -11.12 27.15
CA LEU A 592 -14.14 -9.75 27.62
C LEU A 592 -14.99 -8.77 26.79
N PRO A 593 -16.03 -8.13 27.35
CA PRO A 593 -16.75 -7.07 26.64
C PRO A 593 -15.79 -5.90 26.43
N MET A 594 -15.69 -5.37 25.22
CA MET A 594 -14.78 -4.27 24.90
C MET A 594 -15.42 -2.88 25.12
N ALA A 595 -16.72 -2.88 25.46
CA ALA A 595 -17.50 -1.72 25.88
C ALA A 595 -17.74 -1.73 27.41
N GLY A 596 -17.96 -0.55 28.00
CA GLY A 596 -18.19 -0.37 29.44
C GLY A 596 -17.05 0.35 30.16
N GLU A 597 -16.88 0.06 31.45
CA GLU A 597 -15.90 0.75 32.32
C GLU A 597 -14.46 0.59 31.82
N ALA A 598 -13.64 1.65 31.96
CA ALA A 598 -12.23 1.64 31.55
C ALA A 598 -11.39 0.60 32.32
N TRP A 599 -11.76 0.31 33.56
CA TRP A 599 -11.16 -0.73 34.39
C TRP A 599 -12.12 -1.89 34.53
N GLN A 600 -11.66 -3.12 34.25
CA GLN A 600 -12.44 -4.32 34.51
C GLN A 600 -11.56 -5.41 35.13
N LEU A 601 -12.07 -6.06 36.16
CA LEU A 601 -11.49 -7.29 36.71
C LEU A 601 -12.32 -8.48 36.22
N LEU A 602 -11.67 -9.43 35.56
CA LEU A 602 -12.25 -10.70 35.14
C LEU A 602 -11.72 -11.84 36.00
N GLU A 603 -12.61 -12.72 36.44
CA GLU A 603 -12.25 -13.98 37.10
C GLU A 603 -12.39 -15.12 36.09
N ILE A 604 -11.27 -15.75 35.73
CA ILE A 604 -11.20 -16.84 34.77
C ILE A 604 -10.89 -18.14 35.50
N GLN A 605 -11.81 -19.11 35.44
CA GLN A 605 -11.64 -20.40 36.11
C GLN A 605 -10.56 -21.24 35.41
N CYS A 606 -9.54 -21.69 36.16
CA CYS A 606 -8.59 -22.67 35.64
C CYS A 606 -9.20 -24.08 35.68
N HIS A 607 -9.00 -24.85 34.61
CA HIS A 607 -9.58 -26.17 34.41
C HIS A 607 -8.63 -27.34 34.74
N SER A 608 -7.36 -27.05 35.06
CA SER A 608 -6.33 -28.06 35.27
C SER A 608 -6.66 -28.97 36.45
N ARG A 609 -6.65 -30.27 36.17
CA ARG A 609 -6.94 -31.32 37.16
C ARG A 609 -5.78 -31.50 38.14
N LEU A 610 -4.58 -31.05 37.78
CA LEU A 610 -3.39 -31.05 38.65
C LEU A 610 -3.54 -30.09 39.83
N ALA A 611 -4.28 -28.99 39.68
CA ALA A 611 -4.61 -28.07 40.78
C ALA A 611 -5.54 -28.72 41.81
N ALA A 612 -6.56 -29.46 41.35
CA ALA A 612 -7.54 -30.13 42.19
C ALA A 612 -6.93 -31.29 43.02
N ARG A 613 -5.90 -31.98 42.49
CA ARG A 613 -5.20 -33.06 43.21
C ARG A 613 -4.37 -32.58 44.42
N ARG A 614 -4.00 -31.30 44.48
CA ARG A 614 -3.24 -30.73 45.62
C ARG A 614 -4.06 -30.72 46.92
N PHE A 615 -5.40 -30.62 46.84
CA PHE A 615 -6.26 -30.53 48.02
C PHE A 615 -6.74 -31.88 48.58
N GLN A 616 -6.53 -33.00 47.86
CA GLN A 616 -6.93 -34.32 48.34
C GLN A 616 -5.94 -34.99 49.29
N LYS A 617 -4.75 -34.40 49.55
CA LYS A 617 -3.86 -34.87 50.62
C LYS A 617 -4.04 -34.06 51.90
N SER A 618 -5.06 -34.42 52.67
CA SER A 618 -4.98 -34.51 54.13
C SER A 618 -6.24 -35.18 54.70
N LYS A 619 -6.21 -36.52 54.83
CA LYS A 619 -6.88 -37.18 55.96
C LYS A 619 -6.42 -38.62 56.15
N LYS A 620 -6.11 -38.89 57.42
CA LYS A 620 -5.81 -40.15 58.11
C LYS A 620 -4.35 -40.61 58.11
N GLY A 621 -3.77 -40.49 59.30
CA GLY A 621 -2.47 -41.03 59.64
C GLY A 621 -2.49 -42.53 59.78
N VAL A 622 -1.30 -43.11 59.58
CA VAL A 622 -0.89 -44.41 60.09
C VAL A 622 0.54 -44.25 60.57
N LYS A 623 0.81 -44.81 61.75
CA LYS A 623 2.09 -44.75 62.46
C LYS A 623 3.19 -45.48 61.67
N HIS A 624 4.41 -45.00 61.90
CA HIS A 624 5.69 -45.59 61.56
C HIS A 624 5.79 -47.06 62.00
N ASP A 625 6.21 -47.94 61.10
CA ASP A 625 7.04 -49.10 61.46
C ASP A 625 8.00 -49.39 60.29
N GLY A 626 9.25 -49.69 60.62
CA GLY A 626 10.37 -49.68 59.68
C GLY A 626 10.73 -51.05 59.10
N SER A 627 11.27 -51.05 57.88
CA SER A 627 12.29 -52.01 57.42
C SER A 627 12.90 -51.53 56.09
N ASP A 628 14.22 -51.38 56.06
CA ASP A 628 15.03 -51.21 54.87
C ASP A 628 14.97 -52.47 53.97
N ASP A 629 14.92 -52.33 52.64
CA ASP A 629 16.03 -52.68 51.75
C ASP A 629 15.71 -52.39 50.25
N ASN A 630 16.70 -51.76 49.62
CA ASN A 630 17.05 -51.56 48.21
C ASN A 630 16.07 -51.75 47.02
N GLY A 631 16.07 -50.72 46.16
CA GLY A 631 16.52 -50.92 44.78
C GLY A 631 15.49 -50.81 43.65
N ASP A 632 14.94 -49.63 43.43
CA ASP A 632 14.53 -49.19 42.09
C ASP A 632 14.48 -47.66 42.06
N VAL A 633 15.35 -47.04 41.25
CA VAL A 633 15.38 -45.59 41.02
C VAL A 633 14.19 -45.25 40.11
N PRO A 634 13.15 -44.53 40.56
CA PRO A 634 12.20 -43.95 39.65
C PRO A 634 12.89 -42.77 38.97
N SER A 635 12.76 -42.67 37.65
CA SER A 635 13.16 -41.53 36.84
C SER A 635 12.90 -40.21 37.59
N MET A 636 13.93 -39.40 37.79
CA MET A 636 13.80 -38.05 38.33
C MET A 636 12.80 -37.27 37.47
N ASP A 637 11.55 -37.21 37.94
CA ASP A 637 10.50 -36.39 37.38
C ASP A 637 10.93 -34.91 37.48
N ILE A 638 11.25 -34.30 36.34
CA ILE A 638 11.44 -32.84 36.15
C ILE A 638 10.07 -32.12 36.29
N ARG A 639 9.24 -32.52 37.24
CA ARG A 639 7.84 -32.06 37.41
C ARG A 639 7.54 -31.56 38.83
N SER A 640 8.56 -31.24 39.62
CA SER A 640 8.40 -30.78 41.00
C SER A 640 8.61 -29.26 41.22
N SER A 641 9.00 -28.47 40.21
CA SER A 641 9.26 -27.02 40.40
C SER A 641 8.19 -26.07 39.86
N THR A 642 7.17 -26.52 39.14
CA THR A 642 6.15 -25.59 38.59
C THR A 642 5.08 -25.27 39.65
N GLU A 643 5.23 -24.12 40.31
CA GLU A 643 4.29 -23.67 41.35
C GLU A 643 2.85 -23.44 40.85
N SER A 644 2.64 -23.30 39.53
CA SER A 644 1.36 -22.99 38.88
C SER A 644 1.02 -23.96 37.73
N PRO A 645 -0.24 -24.41 37.60
CA PRO A 645 -0.71 -25.15 36.42
C PRO A 645 -0.95 -24.27 35.19
N LEU A 646 -0.99 -22.95 35.38
CA LEU A 646 -1.11 -21.95 34.32
C LEU A 646 0.25 -21.78 33.65
N LEU A 647 0.29 -21.96 32.32
CA LEU A 647 1.47 -21.70 31.51
C LEU A 647 1.44 -20.27 30.98
N TRP A 648 0.36 -19.87 30.30
CA TRP A 648 0.19 -18.53 29.75
C TRP A 648 -1.23 -18.18 29.36
N ILE A 649 -1.44 -16.90 29.06
CA ILE A 649 -2.73 -16.34 28.66
C ILE A 649 -2.49 -15.53 27.40
N ARG A 650 -3.40 -15.68 26.43
CA ARG A 650 -3.42 -14.91 25.20
C ARG A 650 -4.76 -14.23 25.06
N ALA A 651 -4.74 -12.92 24.89
CA ALA A 651 -5.91 -12.16 24.48
C ALA A 651 -5.93 -12.06 22.95
N ASP A 652 -7.13 -12.17 22.39
CA ASP A 652 -7.40 -12.05 20.96
C ASP A 652 -6.53 -12.92 20.03
N PRO A 653 -6.60 -14.25 20.15
CA PRO A 653 -5.89 -15.14 19.25
C PRO A 653 -6.24 -14.95 17.77
N ASP A 654 -7.43 -14.44 17.45
CA ASP A 654 -7.93 -14.29 16.08
C ASP A 654 -7.60 -12.92 15.44
N MET A 655 -7.00 -11.98 16.20
CA MET A 655 -6.64 -10.63 15.75
C MET A 655 -7.82 -9.77 15.30
N GLU A 656 -8.95 -9.84 16.01
CA GLU A 656 -10.08 -8.93 15.82
C GLU A 656 -9.82 -7.52 16.39
N TYR A 657 -8.88 -7.41 17.33
CA TYR A 657 -8.48 -6.23 18.06
C TYR A 657 -6.95 -6.04 17.97
N LEU A 658 -6.49 -4.79 17.88
CA LEU A 658 -5.06 -4.47 17.78
C LEU A 658 -4.40 -4.53 19.17
N ALA A 659 -4.00 -5.72 19.66
CA ALA A 659 -3.31 -5.87 20.95
C ALA A 659 -2.10 -6.83 20.93
N GLU A 660 -1.12 -6.59 21.82
CA GLU A 660 0.18 -7.28 21.92
C GLU A 660 0.24 -8.25 23.10
N ILE A 661 0.53 -9.55 22.92
CA ILE A 661 0.86 -10.51 24.01
C ILE A 661 1.79 -11.65 23.52
N ASN A 662 2.69 -12.12 24.39
CA ASN A 662 3.85 -13.01 24.14
C ASN A 662 3.51 -14.52 24.04
N GLN A 663 4.26 -15.34 23.26
CA GLN A 663 5.03 -16.56 23.68
C GLN A 663 5.48 -17.56 22.57
N LEU A 664 6.61 -18.27 22.80
CA LEU A 664 7.52 -18.80 21.74
C LEU A 664 7.61 -20.33 21.58
N GLU A 665 7.46 -21.15 22.62
CA GLU A 665 7.98 -22.54 22.57
C GLU A 665 6.94 -23.66 22.38
N LYS A 666 5.62 -23.41 22.43
CA LYS A 666 4.60 -24.45 22.15
C LYS A 666 3.37 -24.00 21.37
N ASP A 667 3.30 -22.73 20.96
CA ASP A 667 2.18 -22.26 20.16
C ASP A 667 2.42 -22.63 18.68
N LYS A 668 1.39 -23.14 18.00
CA LYS A 668 1.40 -23.37 16.54
C LYS A 668 1.14 -22.07 15.77
N ASP A 669 0.83 -21.00 16.48
CA ASP A 669 0.51 -19.71 15.91
C ASP A 669 1.74 -18.83 15.64
N VAL A 670 1.93 -18.49 14.37
CA VAL A 670 3.03 -17.64 13.90
C VAL A 670 3.02 -16.22 14.49
N ILE A 671 1.85 -15.68 14.84
CA ILE A 671 1.74 -14.33 15.41
C ILE A 671 2.24 -14.35 16.85
N ALA A 672 1.80 -15.32 17.64
CA ALA A 672 2.24 -15.48 19.03
C ALA A 672 3.76 -15.70 19.10
N GLN A 673 4.29 -16.53 18.20
CA GLN A 673 5.74 -16.76 18.09
C GLN A 673 6.49 -15.46 17.76
N SER A 674 6.04 -14.67 16.77
CA SER A 674 6.65 -13.37 16.42
C SER A 674 6.60 -12.37 17.58
N GLN A 675 5.46 -12.23 18.26
CA GLN A 675 5.30 -11.36 19.43
C GLN A 675 6.22 -11.79 20.58
N ALA A 676 6.35 -13.09 20.79
CA ALA A 676 7.28 -13.62 21.78
C ALA A 676 8.72 -13.25 21.49
N ILE A 677 9.12 -13.31 20.22
CA ILE A 677 10.51 -13.05 19.82
C ILE A 677 10.81 -11.58 20.10
N ALA A 678 9.91 -10.68 19.69
CA ALA A 678 10.03 -9.25 19.99
C ALA A 678 10.09 -8.96 21.50
N ALA A 679 9.32 -9.69 22.32
CA ALA A 679 9.35 -9.52 23.77
C ALA A 679 10.63 -10.07 24.43
N LEU A 680 11.16 -11.19 23.93
CA LEU A 680 12.45 -11.71 24.38
C LEU A 680 13.59 -10.77 24.00
N GLU A 681 13.53 -10.16 22.81
CA GLU A 681 14.47 -9.14 22.35
C GLU A 681 14.42 -7.87 23.23
N ALA A 682 13.23 -7.44 23.64
CA ALA A 682 13.05 -6.27 24.51
C ALA A 682 13.40 -6.52 26.00
N SER A 683 13.74 -7.75 26.39
CA SER A 683 14.00 -8.10 27.79
C SER A 683 15.34 -7.49 28.27
N PRO A 684 15.37 -6.81 29.43
CA PRO A 684 16.58 -6.16 29.95
C PRO A 684 17.67 -7.13 30.42
N GLN A 685 17.35 -8.41 30.64
CA GLN A 685 18.33 -9.45 30.96
C GLN A 685 18.11 -10.65 30.06
N ILE A 686 19.05 -10.89 29.15
CA ILE A 686 19.00 -12.03 28.23
C ILE A 686 19.79 -13.18 28.86
N SER A 687 19.07 -14.19 29.35
CA SER A 687 19.68 -15.38 29.94
C SER A 687 20.17 -16.36 28.86
N PHE A 688 21.15 -17.20 29.20
CA PHE A 688 21.63 -18.28 28.32
C PHE A 688 20.49 -19.21 27.83
N SER A 689 19.46 -19.41 28.66
CA SER A 689 18.26 -20.17 28.29
C SER A 689 17.49 -19.53 27.13
N VAL A 690 17.38 -18.20 27.10
CA VAL A 690 16.73 -17.45 26.02
C VAL A 690 17.50 -17.59 24.71
N VAL A 691 18.84 -17.46 24.76
CA VAL A 691 19.71 -17.65 23.59
C VAL A 691 19.56 -19.06 23.01
N ASN A 692 19.51 -20.09 23.86
CA ASN A 692 19.31 -21.47 23.42
C ASN A 692 17.92 -21.74 22.87
N ALA A 693 16.88 -21.13 23.45
CA ALA A 693 15.51 -21.22 22.94
C ALA A 693 15.40 -20.62 21.53
N LEU A 694 15.93 -19.41 21.33
CA LEU A 694 15.98 -18.73 20.04
C LEU A 694 16.77 -19.53 19.00
N ASN A 695 17.93 -20.07 19.38
CA ASN A 695 18.74 -20.91 18.49
C ASN A 695 18.04 -22.23 18.13
N SER A 696 17.34 -22.86 19.09
CA SER A 696 16.56 -24.08 18.85
C SER A 696 15.41 -23.81 17.87
N PHE A 697 14.73 -22.66 18.02
CA PHE A 697 13.66 -22.24 17.12
C PHE A 697 14.17 -21.91 15.71
N LEU A 698 15.30 -21.19 15.61
CA LEU A 698 15.96 -20.91 14.33
C LEU A 698 16.32 -22.19 13.57
N THR A 699 16.75 -23.23 14.29
CA THR A 699 17.19 -24.51 13.73
C THR A 699 16.03 -25.42 13.34
N ASP A 700 14.82 -25.19 13.84
CA ASP A 700 13.64 -25.99 13.50
C ASP A 700 13.16 -25.68 12.07
N SER A 701 13.39 -26.62 11.14
CA SER A 701 12.94 -26.50 9.75
C SER A 701 11.42 -26.53 9.58
N LYS A 702 10.67 -26.97 10.59
CA LYS A 702 9.20 -26.97 10.57
C LYS A 702 8.61 -25.62 10.99
N ALA A 703 9.41 -24.76 11.63
CA ALA A 703 8.98 -23.42 12.02
C ALA A 703 8.81 -22.53 10.78
N PHE A 704 7.88 -21.58 10.87
CA PHE A 704 7.59 -20.69 9.75
C PHE A 704 8.77 -19.76 9.47
N TRP A 705 9.26 -19.78 8.23
CA TRP A 705 10.53 -19.16 7.83
C TRP A 705 10.67 -17.67 8.17
N ARG A 706 9.59 -16.88 8.05
CA ARG A 706 9.63 -15.45 8.41
C ARG A 706 9.85 -15.21 9.91
N VAL A 707 9.29 -16.08 10.74
CA VAL A 707 9.46 -16.02 12.21
C VAL A 707 10.84 -16.56 12.59
N ARG A 708 11.40 -17.53 11.83
CA ARG A 708 12.81 -17.95 11.97
C ARG A 708 13.77 -16.80 11.66
N ILE A 709 13.48 -15.97 10.65
CA ILE A 709 14.25 -14.75 10.35
C ILE A 709 14.22 -13.80 11.55
N GLU A 710 13.05 -13.54 12.13
CA GLU A 710 12.95 -12.70 13.33
C GLU A 710 13.74 -13.27 14.52
N ALA A 711 13.70 -14.59 14.71
CA ALA A 711 14.49 -15.26 15.74
C ALA A 711 16.00 -15.06 15.51
N ALA A 712 16.46 -15.04 14.26
CA ALA A 712 17.85 -14.74 13.92
C ALA A 712 18.25 -13.31 14.30
N PHE A 713 17.38 -12.31 14.05
CA PHE A 713 17.62 -10.94 14.47
C PHE A 713 17.59 -10.78 15.99
N ALA A 714 16.64 -11.41 16.69
CA ALA A 714 16.64 -11.40 18.15
C ALA A 714 17.88 -12.09 18.75
N LEU A 715 18.36 -13.17 18.11
CA LEU A 715 19.61 -13.83 18.49
C LEU A 715 20.83 -12.92 18.26
N ALA A 716 20.83 -12.11 17.21
CA ALA A 716 21.84 -11.08 16.98
C ALA A 716 21.79 -9.98 18.07
N SER A 717 20.59 -9.48 18.40
CA SER A 717 20.38 -8.50 19.47
C SER A 717 20.80 -9.02 20.85
N SER A 718 20.76 -10.35 21.05
CA SER A 718 21.23 -11.00 22.28
C SER A 718 22.76 -11.15 22.40
N ALA A 719 23.51 -10.97 21.30
CA ALA A 719 24.95 -11.17 21.30
C ALA A 719 25.67 -9.98 21.94
N SER A 720 26.30 -10.22 23.09
CA SER A 720 27.05 -9.23 23.86
C SER A 720 28.33 -9.83 24.43
N GLU A 721 29.24 -8.98 24.93
CA GLU A 721 30.45 -9.43 25.64
C GLU A 721 30.10 -10.22 26.91
N GLU A 722 29.01 -9.86 27.61
CA GLU A 722 28.53 -10.57 28.80
C GLU A 722 28.05 -12.00 28.51
N THR A 723 27.66 -12.26 27.27
CA THR A 723 27.18 -13.56 26.80
C THR A 723 28.22 -14.30 25.97
N ASP A 724 29.49 -13.86 26.03
CA ASP A 724 30.62 -14.36 25.23
C ASP A 724 30.31 -14.42 23.71
N PHE A 725 29.51 -13.46 23.22
CA PHE A 725 29.01 -13.43 21.84
C PHE A 725 28.34 -14.75 21.39
N SER A 726 27.73 -15.48 22.31
CA SER A 726 27.06 -16.77 22.02
C SER A 726 26.04 -16.68 20.89
N GLY A 727 25.28 -15.58 20.78
CA GLY A 727 24.37 -15.33 19.65
C GLY A 727 25.07 -15.28 18.30
N LEU A 728 26.21 -14.56 18.19
CA LEU A 728 27.04 -14.52 16.98
C LEU A 728 27.56 -15.93 16.63
N LEU A 729 28.08 -16.66 17.61
CA LEU A 729 28.60 -18.00 17.42
C LEU A 729 27.52 -18.96 16.92
N HIS A 730 26.30 -18.88 17.47
CA HIS A 730 25.16 -19.67 17.03
C HIS A 730 24.74 -19.34 15.59
N LEU A 731 24.64 -18.06 15.22
CA LEU A 731 24.29 -17.65 13.84
C LEU A 731 25.33 -18.13 12.82
N VAL A 732 26.62 -17.94 13.12
CA VAL A 732 27.71 -18.40 12.24
C VAL A 732 27.73 -19.92 12.15
N LYS A 733 27.55 -20.63 13.27
CA LYS A 733 27.46 -22.10 13.30
C LYS A 733 26.27 -22.61 12.50
N PHE A 734 25.10 -22.00 12.66
CA PHE A 734 23.90 -22.33 11.91
C PHE A 734 24.15 -22.19 10.40
N TYR A 735 24.65 -21.04 9.95
CA TYR A 735 24.93 -20.80 8.54
C TYR A 735 25.97 -21.79 7.98
N LYS A 736 27.08 -21.98 8.69
CA LYS A 736 28.15 -22.91 8.28
C LYS A 736 27.65 -24.35 8.20
N SER A 737 26.79 -24.79 9.13
CA SER A 737 26.25 -26.15 9.11
C SER A 737 25.42 -26.48 7.86
N ARG A 738 24.88 -25.46 7.18
CA ARG A 738 24.07 -25.62 5.96
C ARG A 738 24.86 -25.38 4.69
N ARG A 739 25.68 -24.34 4.67
CA ARG A 739 26.39 -23.89 3.47
C ARG A 739 27.84 -24.30 3.39
N PHE A 740 28.41 -24.95 4.40
CA PHE A 740 29.81 -25.39 4.37
C PHE A 740 29.90 -26.90 4.49
N ASP A 741 30.93 -27.45 3.85
CA ASP A 741 31.33 -28.84 4.00
C ASP A 741 32.02 -29.02 5.37
N PRO A 742 31.54 -29.95 6.21
CA PRO A 742 32.07 -30.14 7.56
C PRO A 742 33.49 -30.70 7.57
N ASP A 743 33.91 -31.42 6.52
CA ASP A 743 35.20 -32.10 6.45
C ASP A 743 36.27 -31.19 5.83
N ILE A 744 35.88 -30.40 4.82
CA ILE A 744 36.79 -29.53 4.06
C ILE A 744 36.77 -28.08 4.60
N GLY A 745 35.70 -27.68 5.30
CA GLY A 745 35.54 -26.32 5.84
C GLY A 745 35.31 -25.24 4.77
N LEU A 746 34.97 -25.64 3.54
CA LEU A 746 34.73 -24.76 2.41
C LEU A 746 33.23 -24.65 2.09
N PRO A 747 32.77 -23.55 1.46
CA PRO A 747 31.37 -23.42 1.06
C PRO A 747 30.97 -24.47 0.02
N LYS A 748 29.74 -24.96 0.14
CA LYS A 748 29.05 -25.81 -0.84
C LYS A 748 28.53 -24.96 -2.00
N PRO A 749 28.27 -25.56 -3.18
CA PRO A 749 27.53 -24.90 -4.26
C PRO A 749 26.18 -24.37 -3.80
N ASN A 750 25.68 -23.32 -4.46
CA ASN A 750 24.35 -22.76 -4.16
C ASN A 750 23.25 -23.77 -4.50
N ASP A 751 22.25 -23.87 -3.61
CA ASP A 751 21.03 -24.64 -3.81
C ASP A 751 19.86 -23.88 -3.18
N PHE A 752 18.94 -23.37 -4.00
CA PHE A 752 17.77 -22.60 -3.57
C PHE A 752 16.44 -23.33 -3.81
N HIS A 753 16.43 -24.66 -3.94
CA HIS A 753 15.18 -25.41 -4.12
C HIS A 753 14.27 -25.37 -2.88
N ASP A 754 14.85 -25.30 -1.67
CA ASP A 754 14.09 -25.04 -0.45
C ASP A 754 13.97 -23.53 -0.22
N PHE A 755 12.85 -22.95 -0.68
CA PHE A 755 12.58 -21.52 -0.57
C PHE A 755 12.54 -21.04 0.90
N ALA A 756 12.02 -21.87 1.82
CA ALA A 756 11.93 -21.49 3.22
C ALA A 756 13.32 -21.39 3.85
N GLU A 757 14.20 -22.34 3.58
CA GLU A 757 15.57 -22.31 4.07
C GLU A 757 16.41 -21.23 3.38
N TYR A 758 16.19 -21.00 2.06
CA TYR A 758 16.84 -19.93 1.31
C TYR A 758 16.63 -18.55 1.96
N PHE A 759 15.39 -18.15 2.22
CA PHE A 759 15.10 -16.83 2.82
C PHE A 759 15.66 -16.68 4.23
N VAL A 760 15.70 -17.75 5.03
CA VAL A 760 16.34 -17.72 6.35
C VAL A 760 17.83 -17.48 6.21
N LEU A 761 18.50 -18.24 5.33
CA LEU A 761 19.95 -18.12 5.10
C LEU A 761 20.33 -16.76 4.49
N GLU A 762 19.50 -16.20 3.61
CA GLU A 762 19.68 -14.85 3.05
C GLU A 762 19.73 -13.77 4.15
N ALA A 763 18.91 -13.90 5.20
CA ALA A 763 18.83 -12.91 6.27
C ALA A 763 19.98 -12.98 7.29
N ILE A 764 20.63 -14.14 7.46
CA ILE A 764 21.66 -14.35 8.50
C ILE A 764 22.84 -13.36 8.40
N PRO A 765 23.45 -13.11 7.22
CA PRO A 765 24.56 -12.16 7.12
C PRO A 765 24.19 -10.76 7.57
N HIS A 766 22.97 -10.31 7.26
CA HIS A 766 22.47 -9.02 7.72
C HIS A 766 22.28 -8.99 9.24
N ALA A 767 21.67 -10.03 9.83
CA ALA A 767 21.57 -10.15 11.29
C ALA A 767 22.94 -10.19 11.98
N VAL A 768 23.93 -10.88 11.40
CA VAL A 768 25.30 -10.87 11.93
C VAL A 768 25.92 -9.48 11.88
N ALA A 769 25.61 -8.68 10.85
CA ALA A 769 26.14 -7.34 10.70
C ALA A 769 25.51 -6.30 11.64
N THR A 770 24.34 -6.56 12.23
CA THR A 770 23.71 -5.68 13.24
C THR A 770 24.30 -5.83 14.64
N ILE A 771 25.11 -6.87 14.89
CA ILE A 771 25.72 -7.13 16.21
C ILE A 771 26.73 -6.02 16.57
N ARG A 772 26.76 -5.64 17.85
CA ARG A 772 27.64 -4.61 18.40
C ARG A 772 28.35 -5.10 19.67
N ALA A 773 29.63 -4.78 19.80
CA ALA A 773 30.41 -4.95 21.02
C ALA A 773 30.17 -3.78 22.00
N ALA A 774 30.81 -3.80 23.19
CA ALA A 774 30.58 -2.79 24.23
C ALA A 774 30.97 -1.36 23.78
N ASP A 775 31.91 -1.25 22.84
CA ASP A 775 32.34 0.00 22.21
C ASP A 775 31.38 0.52 21.11
N LYS A 776 30.23 -0.15 20.93
CA LYS A 776 29.27 0.06 19.83
C LYS A 776 29.86 -0.18 18.44
N LYS A 777 30.97 -0.89 18.32
CA LYS A 777 31.56 -1.32 17.04
C LYS A 777 31.15 -2.74 16.71
N SER A 778 31.23 -3.09 15.43
CA SER A 778 30.94 -4.45 14.98
C SER A 778 32.09 -5.39 15.37
N PRO A 779 31.80 -6.59 15.93
CA PRO A 779 32.82 -7.57 16.23
C PRO A 779 33.65 -7.94 15.00
N ARG A 780 34.95 -8.16 15.18
CA ARG A 780 35.86 -8.49 14.09
C ARG A 780 35.46 -9.79 13.39
N GLU A 781 35.02 -10.78 14.17
CA GLU A 781 34.56 -12.09 13.70
C GLU A 781 33.35 -11.97 12.77
N ALA A 782 32.45 -11.02 13.03
CA ALA A 782 31.29 -10.76 12.17
C ALA A 782 31.71 -10.20 10.80
N ILE A 783 32.66 -9.26 10.79
CA ILE A 783 33.21 -8.67 9.57
C ILE A 783 33.99 -9.74 8.76
N GLU A 784 34.81 -10.54 9.43
CA GLU A 784 35.56 -11.63 8.80
C GLU A 784 34.63 -12.70 8.21
N PHE A 785 33.53 -13.02 8.88
CA PHE A 785 32.52 -13.94 8.38
C PHE A 785 31.86 -13.44 7.08
N VAL A 786 31.34 -12.20 7.05
CA VAL A 786 30.73 -11.65 5.84
C VAL A 786 31.76 -11.49 4.71
N LEU A 787 33.00 -11.07 5.05
CA LEU A 787 34.09 -11.02 4.08
C LEU A 787 34.45 -12.42 3.53
N GLN A 788 34.38 -13.48 4.35
CA GLN A 788 34.59 -14.85 3.91
C GLN A 788 33.53 -15.26 2.89
N LEU A 789 32.25 -15.05 3.19
CA LEU A 789 31.14 -15.33 2.26
C LEU A 789 31.33 -14.58 0.93
N LEU A 790 31.69 -13.32 1.03
CA LEU A 790 31.96 -12.49 -0.13
C LEU A 790 33.19 -12.93 -0.90
N LYS A 791 34.31 -13.35 -0.29
CA LYS A 791 35.50 -13.83 -1.02
C LYS A 791 35.21 -15.11 -1.80
N CYS A 792 34.36 -15.95 -1.25
CA CYS A 792 33.96 -17.23 -1.81
C CYS A 792 33.13 -17.09 -3.11
N THR A 793 32.42 -15.98 -3.35
CA THR A 793 31.44 -15.83 -4.46
C THR A 793 31.95 -15.38 -5.83
N ILE A 794 33.05 -14.66 -5.90
CA ILE A 794 33.63 -14.11 -7.14
C ILE A 794 35.10 -14.53 -7.21
N GLY A 795 35.37 -15.43 -8.15
CA GLY A 795 36.64 -16.12 -8.33
C GLY A 795 37.84 -15.19 -8.23
N CYS A 796 38.87 -15.64 -7.52
CA CYS A 796 40.14 -14.94 -7.43
C CYS A 796 40.99 -15.26 -8.66
N THR A 797 40.95 -14.40 -9.68
CA THR A 797 41.98 -14.41 -10.74
C THR A 797 43.05 -13.38 -10.39
N HIS A 798 43.95 -13.73 -9.48
CA HIS A 798 45.39 -13.44 -9.57
C HIS A 798 46.14 -14.10 -8.40
N LEU A 799 47.20 -14.83 -8.75
CA LEU A 799 48.13 -15.61 -7.93
C LEU A 799 48.54 -14.88 -6.63
N GLU A 800 48.66 -15.52 -5.47
CA GLU A 800 49.73 -16.48 -5.16
C GLU A 800 49.28 -17.60 -4.20
N SER A 801 49.15 -18.81 -4.73
CA SER A 801 49.56 -20.10 -4.14
C SER A 801 48.85 -21.24 -4.88
N TYR A 802 49.55 -22.34 -5.10
CA TYR A 802 49.16 -23.49 -5.94
C TYR A 802 47.97 -24.33 -5.41
N VAL A 803 47.13 -23.75 -4.54
CA VAL A 803 45.81 -24.28 -4.12
C VAL A 803 44.66 -23.36 -4.60
N GLY A 804 44.98 -22.20 -5.18
CA GLY A 804 44.02 -21.18 -5.61
C GLY A 804 43.36 -21.39 -6.98
N LEU A 805 43.58 -22.52 -7.66
CA LEU A 805 43.05 -22.77 -9.01
C LEU A 805 41.83 -23.71 -9.06
N ALA A 806 41.39 -24.28 -7.94
CA ALA A 806 40.30 -25.26 -7.91
C ALA A 806 39.06 -24.84 -7.09
N LEU A 807 39.09 -23.67 -6.44
CA LEU A 807 38.15 -23.35 -5.36
C LEU A 807 37.35 -22.06 -5.61
N ALA A 808 36.58 -22.02 -6.70
CA ALA A 808 35.53 -21.02 -6.91
C ALA A 808 34.26 -21.46 -6.17
N TYR A 809 34.15 -21.16 -4.87
CA TYR A 809 33.09 -21.71 -4.01
C TYR A 809 32.08 -20.69 -3.54
N ASN A 810 31.24 -20.24 -4.46
CA ASN A 810 29.80 -20.17 -4.26
C ASN A 810 29.18 -20.30 -5.64
N ASP A 811 29.50 -21.41 -6.29
CA ASP A 811 29.16 -21.64 -7.68
C ASP A 811 27.64 -21.78 -7.82
N ASN A 812 27.05 -20.94 -8.69
CA ASN A 812 25.63 -20.96 -9.01
C ASN A 812 25.34 -21.81 -10.27
N THR A 813 26.34 -22.44 -10.90
CA THR A 813 26.16 -23.23 -12.14
C THR A 813 25.24 -24.44 -11.99
N GLY A 814 25.08 -24.97 -10.78
CA GLY A 814 24.15 -26.07 -10.46
C GLY A 814 22.78 -25.64 -9.93
N ASN A 815 22.54 -24.35 -9.76
CA ASN A 815 21.31 -23.81 -9.20
C ASN A 815 20.43 -23.22 -10.32
N PRO A 816 19.16 -23.67 -10.48
CA PRO A 816 18.28 -23.09 -11.49
C PRO A 816 17.90 -21.63 -11.20
N TYR A 817 18.02 -21.20 -9.94
CA TYR A 817 17.60 -19.89 -9.47
C TYR A 817 18.73 -18.85 -9.46
N SER A 818 18.36 -17.57 -9.52
CA SER A 818 19.28 -16.44 -9.47
C SER A 818 19.76 -16.18 -8.03
N ASP A 819 21.04 -15.92 -7.85
CA ASP A 819 21.70 -15.56 -6.58
C ASP A 819 21.87 -14.05 -6.38
N VAL A 820 21.33 -13.25 -7.30
CA VAL A 820 21.46 -11.80 -7.30
C VAL A 820 20.86 -11.15 -6.05
N PHE A 821 19.70 -11.61 -5.58
CA PHE A 821 19.07 -11.10 -4.36
C PHE A 821 19.91 -11.42 -3.11
N TRP A 822 20.41 -12.65 -3.05
CA TRP A 822 21.33 -13.08 -2.00
C TRP A 822 22.64 -12.28 -2.00
N LEU A 823 23.23 -12.00 -3.17
CA LEU A 823 24.40 -11.11 -3.30
C LEU A 823 24.08 -9.68 -2.87
N ALA A 824 22.90 -9.17 -3.24
CA ALA A 824 22.44 -7.85 -2.82
C ALA A 824 22.28 -7.77 -1.28
N ALA A 825 21.70 -8.78 -0.63
CA ALA A 825 21.58 -8.87 0.83
C ALA A 825 22.95 -8.92 1.52
N LEU A 826 23.91 -9.69 0.97
CA LEU A 826 25.29 -9.69 1.45
C LEU A 826 25.94 -8.32 1.36
N VAL A 827 25.79 -7.62 0.24
CA VAL A 827 26.34 -6.28 0.07
C VAL A 827 25.73 -5.31 1.08
N GLN A 828 24.40 -5.34 1.24
CA GLN A 828 23.69 -4.49 2.21
C GLN A 828 24.15 -4.75 3.64
N SER A 829 24.47 -6.00 4.01
CA SER A 829 25.02 -6.30 5.34
C SER A 829 26.33 -5.54 5.63
N ILE A 830 27.14 -5.23 4.61
CA ILE A 830 28.36 -4.44 4.79
C ILE A 830 28.04 -3.01 5.25
N GLY A 831 26.95 -2.44 4.73
CA GLY A 831 26.50 -1.09 5.07
C GLY A 831 26.08 -0.96 6.53
N GLU A 832 25.69 -2.07 7.18
CA GLU A 832 25.32 -2.11 8.58
C GLU A 832 26.52 -2.11 9.54
N PHE A 833 27.73 -2.45 9.10
CA PHE A 833 28.88 -2.52 9.98
C PHE A 833 29.27 -1.16 10.57
N GLU A 834 29.71 -1.17 11.83
CA GLU A 834 30.35 -0.06 12.52
C GLU A 834 31.84 -0.38 12.71
N PHE A 835 32.70 0.21 11.88
CA PHE A 835 34.13 -0.10 11.91
C PHE A 835 34.83 0.52 13.13
N GLY A 836 35.54 -0.32 13.89
CA GLY A 836 36.55 0.07 14.87
C GLY A 836 37.96 0.16 14.25
N GLN A 837 38.94 0.63 15.03
CA GLN A 837 40.29 0.96 14.56
C GLN A 837 41.07 -0.25 14.00
N GLN A 838 40.84 -1.45 14.54
CA GLN A 838 41.49 -2.68 14.03
C GLN A 838 40.77 -3.27 12.80
N SER A 839 39.44 -3.13 12.74
CA SER A 839 38.62 -3.66 11.64
C SER A 839 38.70 -2.83 10.35
N ILE A 840 39.13 -1.57 10.42
CA ILE A 840 39.23 -0.68 9.25
C ILE A 840 40.21 -1.22 8.19
N LEU A 841 41.17 -2.06 8.58
CA LEU A 841 42.09 -2.75 7.67
C LEU A 841 41.36 -3.68 6.69
N LEU A 842 40.20 -4.20 7.08
CA LEU A 842 39.37 -5.08 6.24
C LEU A 842 38.50 -4.30 5.25
N LEU A 843 38.27 -3.00 5.48
CA LEU A 843 37.43 -2.15 4.64
C LEU A 843 37.91 -2.12 3.18
N SER A 844 39.22 -2.02 2.95
CA SER A 844 39.78 -2.04 1.59
C SER A 844 39.42 -3.32 0.84
N SER A 845 39.39 -4.47 1.52
CA SER A 845 39.01 -5.74 0.92
C SER A 845 37.51 -5.80 0.58
N LEU A 846 36.67 -5.23 1.44
CA LEU A 846 35.22 -5.13 1.21
C LEU A 846 34.90 -4.19 0.05
N LEU A 847 35.54 -3.00 0.00
CA LEU A 847 35.33 -2.03 -1.09
C LEU A 847 35.76 -2.58 -2.45
N LYS A 848 36.91 -3.28 -2.51
CA LYS A 848 37.34 -3.99 -3.73
C LYS A 848 36.30 -5.02 -4.19
N ARG A 849 35.53 -5.58 -3.26
CA ARG A 849 34.49 -6.53 -3.59
C ARG A 849 33.24 -5.87 -4.15
N ILE A 850 32.81 -4.77 -3.55
CA ILE A 850 31.70 -3.95 -4.04
C ILE A 850 32.00 -3.48 -5.46
N ASP A 851 33.22 -3.00 -5.72
CA ASP A 851 33.65 -2.56 -7.06
C ASP A 851 33.54 -3.69 -8.11
N ARG A 852 33.97 -4.92 -7.77
CA ARG A 852 33.80 -6.08 -8.66
C ARG A 852 32.34 -6.42 -8.91
N LEU A 853 31.46 -6.28 -7.92
CA LEU A 853 30.02 -6.54 -8.08
C LEU A 853 29.37 -5.47 -8.96
N LEU A 854 29.76 -4.20 -8.84
CA LEU A 854 29.34 -3.13 -9.75
C LEU A 854 29.78 -3.41 -11.19
N GLN A 855 31.03 -3.84 -11.39
CA GLN A 855 31.54 -4.22 -12.70
C GLN A 855 30.78 -5.43 -13.26
N PHE A 856 30.52 -6.45 -12.42
CA PHE A 856 29.74 -7.61 -12.81
C PHE A 856 28.32 -7.23 -13.26
N ASP A 857 27.61 -6.42 -12.47
CA ASP A 857 26.24 -6.01 -12.75
C ASP A 857 26.14 -5.11 -14.00
N SER A 858 27.21 -4.36 -14.33
CA SER A 858 27.25 -3.59 -15.57
C SER A 858 27.42 -4.46 -16.83
N LEU A 859 28.06 -5.63 -16.69
CA LEU A 859 28.22 -6.60 -17.79
C LEU A 859 27.02 -7.55 -17.91
N MET A 860 26.45 -7.97 -16.77
CA MET A 860 25.31 -8.87 -16.68
C MET A 860 24.27 -8.25 -15.74
N PRO A 861 23.34 -7.42 -16.27
CA PRO A 861 22.40 -6.68 -15.46
C PRO A 861 21.50 -7.57 -14.61
N SER A 862 21.54 -7.34 -13.31
CA SER A 862 20.63 -7.93 -12.32
C SER A 862 19.18 -7.55 -12.57
N TYR A 863 18.29 -8.36 -12.00
CA TYR A 863 16.87 -8.04 -11.93
C TYR A 863 16.67 -6.62 -11.39
N ASN A 864 16.12 -5.74 -12.22
CA ASN A 864 15.84 -4.34 -11.87
C ASN A 864 17.05 -3.54 -11.35
N GLY A 865 18.29 -3.97 -11.62
CA GLY A 865 19.52 -3.33 -11.13
C GLY A 865 19.69 -3.43 -9.60
N ILE A 866 19.08 -4.42 -8.95
CA ILE A 866 19.06 -4.53 -7.48
C ILE A 866 20.46 -4.63 -6.85
N LEU A 867 21.41 -5.25 -7.56
CA LEU A 867 22.78 -5.38 -7.07
C LEU A 867 23.49 -4.01 -7.10
N THR A 868 23.42 -3.28 -8.22
CA THR A 868 23.92 -1.89 -8.31
C THR A 868 23.27 -0.98 -7.27
N VAL A 869 21.94 -1.02 -7.10
CA VAL A 869 21.22 -0.26 -6.06
C VAL A 869 21.78 -0.56 -4.67
N SER A 870 22.01 -1.83 -4.36
CA SER A 870 22.54 -2.27 -3.07
C SER A 870 23.98 -1.80 -2.85
N CYS A 871 24.81 -1.83 -3.88
CA CYS A 871 26.18 -1.31 -3.86
C CYS A 871 26.21 0.20 -3.60
N ILE A 872 25.41 0.99 -4.33
CA ILE A 872 25.34 2.45 -4.16
C ILE A 872 24.89 2.80 -2.74
N ARG A 873 23.82 2.18 -2.25
CA ARG A 873 23.32 2.39 -0.89
C ARG A 873 24.39 2.10 0.16
N THR A 874 25.06 0.95 0.01
CA THR A 874 26.11 0.50 0.93
C THR A 874 27.29 1.46 0.94
N LEU A 875 27.74 1.93 -0.24
CA LEU A 875 28.82 2.91 -0.35
C LEU A 875 28.47 4.23 0.33
N ALA A 876 27.23 4.71 0.14
CA ALA A 876 26.75 5.93 0.80
C ALA A 876 26.70 5.76 2.32
N GLN A 877 26.15 4.65 2.83
CA GLN A 877 26.11 4.37 4.27
C GLN A 877 27.50 4.29 4.90
N ILE A 878 28.46 3.60 4.27
CA ILE A 878 29.85 3.52 4.74
C ILE A 878 30.49 4.92 4.75
N ALA A 879 30.27 5.71 3.70
CA ALA A 879 30.80 7.07 3.62
C ALA A 879 30.27 7.97 4.74
N LEU A 880 28.97 7.91 5.02
CA LEU A 880 28.34 8.68 6.10
C LEU A 880 28.87 8.29 7.48
N LYS A 881 28.97 6.98 7.76
CA LYS A 881 29.51 6.46 9.03
C LYS A 881 30.98 6.79 9.25
N LEU A 882 31.76 6.92 8.17
CA LEU A 882 33.19 7.20 8.20
C LEU A 882 33.53 8.60 7.66
N SER A 883 32.59 9.55 7.75
CA SER A 883 32.72 10.91 7.20
C SER A 883 33.94 11.68 7.73
N GLY A 884 34.39 11.39 8.96
CA GLY A 884 35.63 11.95 9.53
C GLY A 884 36.92 11.43 8.89
N PHE A 885 36.87 10.34 8.13
CA PHE A 885 38.04 9.68 7.51
C PHE A 885 37.96 9.65 5.98
N ILE A 886 36.76 9.63 5.39
CA ILE A 886 36.53 9.53 3.96
C ILE A 886 36.04 10.89 3.43
N PRO A 887 36.75 11.51 2.47
CA PRO A 887 36.28 12.73 1.84
C PRO A 887 35.01 12.45 1.01
N LEU A 888 33.89 13.00 1.45
CA LEU A 888 32.56 12.76 0.87
C LEU A 888 32.46 13.22 -0.60
N ASP A 889 33.22 14.25 -1.00
CA ASP A 889 33.30 14.72 -2.40
C ASP A 889 33.74 13.63 -3.38
N ARG A 890 34.63 12.72 -2.96
CA ARG A 890 35.08 11.62 -3.83
C ARG A 890 34.00 10.56 -4.01
N VAL A 891 33.18 10.35 -2.98
CA VAL A 891 32.04 9.42 -3.05
C VAL A 891 30.93 10.02 -3.90
N TYR A 892 30.73 11.34 -3.80
CA TYR A 892 29.83 12.08 -4.67
C TYR A 892 30.17 11.86 -6.16
N GLU A 893 31.44 12.07 -6.55
CA GLU A 893 31.87 11.85 -7.95
C GLU A 893 31.82 10.38 -8.39
N LEU A 894 31.91 9.42 -7.45
CA LEU A 894 31.75 7.99 -7.74
C LEU A 894 30.29 7.62 -8.03
N VAL A 895 29.33 8.23 -7.33
CA VAL A 895 27.89 7.91 -7.45
C VAL A 895 27.22 8.68 -8.59
N LYS A 896 27.71 9.89 -8.90
CA LYS A 896 27.17 10.78 -9.94
C LYS A 896 26.96 10.14 -11.33
N PRO A 897 27.81 9.24 -11.85
CA PRO A 897 27.59 8.59 -13.16
C PRO A 897 26.31 7.74 -13.22
N PHE A 898 25.84 7.21 -12.08
CA PHE A 898 24.63 6.39 -12.02
C PHE A 898 23.32 7.19 -12.16
N ARG A 899 23.42 8.50 -12.40
CA ARG A 899 22.28 9.40 -12.64
C ARG A 899 21.96 9.58 -14.14
N ASP A 900 22.76 9.00 -15.03
CA ASP A 900 22.54 9.10 -16.48
C ASP A 900 21.16 8.54 -16.85
N LEU A 901 20.42 9.24 -17.71
CA LEU A 901 19.09 8.86 -18.19
C LEU A 901 19.02 7.47 -18.83
N LYS A 902 20.13 6.95 -19.36
CA LYS A 902 20.22 5.60 -19.93
C LYS A 902 20.25 4.49 -18.88
N THR A 903 20.58 4.82 -17.64
CA THR A 903 20.58 3.84 -16.55
C THR A 903 19.16 3.53 -16.10
N ILE A 904 18.95 2.34 -15.56
CA ILE A 904 17.66 1.90 -15.03
C ILE A 904 17.19 2.88 -13.94
N TRP A 905 15.93 3.31 -13.97
CA TRP A 905 15.46 4.36 -13.05
C TRP A 905 15.62 4.04 -11.57
N GLN A 906 15.50 2.77 -11.14
CA GLN A 906 15.75 2.40 -9.74
C GLN A 906 17.18 2.75 -9.30
N VAL A 907 18.16 2.55 -10.19
CA VAL A 907 19.56 2.91 -9.96
C VAL A 907 19.70 4.43 -9.90
N ARG A 908 19.07 5.17 -10.83
CA ARG A 908 19.07 6.65 -10.81
C ARG A 908 18.50 7.21 -9.51
N ILE A 909 17.35 6.70 -9.08
CA ILE A 909 16.68 7.15 -7.87
C ILE A 909 17.50 6.83 -6.63
N GLU A 910 18.12 5.65 -6.57
CA GLU A 910 19.02 5.34 -5.45
C GLU A 910 20.27 6.23 -5.45
N ALA A 911 20.85 6.51 -6.63
CA ALA A 911 21.97 7.44 -6.75
C ALA A 911 21.57 8.85 -6.28
N ASN A 912 20.43 9.36 -6.74
CA ASN A 912 19.88 10.64 -6.29
C ASN A 912 19.66 10.68 -4.76
N ARG A 913 19.11 9.61 -4.18
CA ARG A 913 18.92 9.50 -2.72
C ARG A 913 20.23 9.50 -1.96
N ALA A 914 21.20 8.69 -2.40
CA ALA A 914 22.53 8.64 -1.81
C ALA A 914 23.20 10.02 -1.84
N LEU A 915 23.12 10.74 -2.96
CA LEU A 915 23.68 12.10 -3.06
C LEU A 915 22.95 13.11 -2.17
N LEU A 916 21.63 13.02 -2.05
CA LEU A 916 20.86 13.85 -1.11
C LEU A 916 21.24 13.57 0.34
N ASP A 917 21.45 12.30 0.69
CA ASP A 917 21.91 11.91 2.03
C ASP A 917 23.31 12.46 2.32
N LEU A 918 24.23 12.39 1.36
CA LEU A 918 25.58 12.97 1.48
C LEU A 918 25.51 14.49 1.64
N GLU A 919 24.72 15.19 0.82
CA GLU A 919 24.59 16.64 0.87
C GLU A 919 23.96 17.10 2.21
N PHE A 920 22.93 16.40 2.68
CA PHE A 920 22.30 16.67 3.97
C PHE A 920 23.29 16.58 5.14
N HIS A 921 24.14 15.56 5.17
CA HIS A 921 25.14 15.41 6.23
C HIS A 921 26.32 16.39 6.08
N CYS A 922 26.69 16.79 4.86
CA CYS A 922 27.79 17.73 4.62
C CYS A 922 27.42 19.20 4.88
N LYS A 923 26.25 19.63 4.40
CA LYS A 923 25.88 21.05 4.29
C LYS A 923 24.52 21.39 4.93
N GLY A 924 23.86 20.42 5.55
CA GLY A 924 22.58 20.61 6.23
C GLY A 924 21.36 20.50 5.31
N ILE A 925 20.18 20.73 5.90
CA ILE A 925 18.88 20.47 5.25
C ILE A 925 18.57 21.44 4.11
N ASP A 926 18.96 22.71 4.23
CA ASP A 926 18.66 23.73 3.21
C ASP A 926 19.35 23.41 1.88
N ALA A 927 20.64 23.04 1.93
CA ALA A 927 21.39 22.59 0.76
C ALA A 927 20.81 21.31 0.13
N ALA A 928 20.37 20.35 0.95
CA ALA A 928 19.73 19.13 0.46
C ALA A 928 18.37 19.42 -0.23
N LEU A 929 17.60 20.39 0.28
CA LEU A 929 16.33 20.81 -0.33
C LEU A 929 16.54 21.53 -1.66
N LEU A 930 17.56 22.38 -1.78
CA LEU A 930 17.94 23.01 -3.05
C LEU A 930 18.48 21.99 -4.07
N LEU A 931 19.22 20.98 -3.61
CA LEU A 931 19.66 19.89 -4.50
C LEU A 931 18.47 19.05 -4.97
N PHE A 932 17.49 18.84 -4.09
CA PHE A 932 16.27 18.13 -4.40
C PHE A 932 15.42 18.81 -5.48
N THR A 933 15.21 20.13 -5.42
CA THR A 933 14.44 20.85 -6.44
C THR A 933 15.03 20.60 -7.83
N LYS A 934 16.36 20.72 -7.95
CA LYS A 934 17.10 20.39 -9.18
C LYS A 934 16.91 18.94 -9.61
N TYR A 935 17.02 17.98 -8.68
CA TYR A 935 16.91 16.55 -9.03
C TYR A 935 15.49 16.15 -9.45
N VAL A 936 14.46 16.80 -8.91
CA VAL A 936 13.07 16.57 -9.31
C VAL A 936 12.79 17.11 -10.71
N GLU A 937 13.38 18.25 -11.07
CA GLU A 937 13.29 18.79 -12.44
C GLU A 937 14.01 17.89 -13.45
N GLU A 938 15.19 17.35 -13.09
CA GLU A 938 15.99 16.47 -13.95
C GLU A 938 15.38 15.06 -14.13
N GLU A 939 14.58 14.56 -13.18
CA GLU A 939 14.05 13.19 -13.24
C GLU A 939 12.88 13.08 -14.24
N PRO A 940 12.98 12.25 -15.29
CA PRO A 940 11.93 12.14 -16.30
C PRO A 940 10.69 11.38 -15.80
N SER A 941 10.85 10.43 -14.88
CA SER A 941 9.74 9.62 -14.40
C SER A 941 9.00 10.30 -13.25
N LEU A 942 7.69 10.44 -13.37
CA LEU A 942 6.81 10.93 -12.30
C LEU A 942 6.93 10.08 -11.04
N ARG A 943 7.06 8.76 -11.21
CA ARG A 943 7.31 7.83 -10.10
C ARG A 943 8.66 8.05 -9.45
N GLY A 944 9.67 8.39 -10.25
CA GLY A 944 10.99 8.80 -9.77
C GLY A 944 10.92 10.06 -8.89
N LYS A 945 10.27 11.12 -9.39
CA LYS A 945 10.02 12.37 -8.66
C LYS A 945 9.35 12.11 -7.30
N LEU A 946 8.30 11.29 -7.29
CA LEU A 946 7.62 10.90 -6.06
C LEU A 946 8.56 10.19 -5.07
N LYS A 947 9.41 9.28 -5.56
CA LYS A 947 10.35 8.52 -4.72
C LYS A 947 11.44 9.40 -4.11
N LEU A 948 11.83 10.49 -4.78
CA LEU A 948 12.73 11.51 -4.25
C LEU A 948 12.02 12.38 -3.21
N ALA A 949 10.81 12.84 -3.51
CA ALA A 949 10.02 13.66 -2.58
C ALA A 949 9.76 12.91 -1.26
N THR A 950 9.41 11.62 -1.35
CA THR A 950 9.24 10.75 -0.18
C THR A 950 10.53 10.63 0.65
N HIS A 951 11.69 10.65 0.00
CA HIS A 951 12.98 10.51 0.68
C HIS A 951 13.38 11.78 1.40
N VAL A 952 13.27 12.93 0.75
CA VAL A 952 13.55 14.23 1.35
C VAL A 952 12.63 14.53 2.53
N MET A 953 11.37 14.12 2.46
CA MET A 953 10.46 14.15 3.61
C MET A 953 11.00 13.39 4.83
N ARG A 954 11.65 12.24 4.61
CA ARG A 954 12.28 11.49 5.72
C ARG A 954 13.48 12.23 6.28
N LEU A 955 14.29 12.88 5.43
CA LEU A 955 15.41 13.72 5.89
C LEU A 955 14.91 14.87 6.76
N CYS A 956 13.83 15.54 6.36
CA CYS A 956 13.20 16.58 7.16
C CYS A 956 12.67 16.04 8.51
N GLN A 957 12.21 14.78 8.57
CA GLN A 957 11.76 14.13 9.80
C GLN A 957 12.91 13.75 10.75
N MET A 958 14.08 13.39 10.22
CA MET A 958 15.25 13.03 11.04
C MET A 958 15.83 14.24 11.81
N ARG A 959 15.58 15.47 11.34
CA ARG A 959 16.00 16.71 12.02
C ARG A 959 15.41 16.87 13.43
N ASP A 960 14.23 16.32 13.71
CA ASP A 960 13.56 16.44 15.02
C ASP A 960 14.39 15.88 16.20
N GLY A 961 15.48 15.14 15.94
CA GLY A 961 16.39 14.59 16.96
C GLY A 961 17.76 15.28 17.14
N LEU A 962 18.13 16.24 16.28
CA LEU A 962 19.45 16.89 16.30
C LEU A 962 19.27 18.41 16.49
N ASN A 963 19.79 18.95 17.60
CA ASN A 963 19.85 20.39 17.86
C ASN A 963 20.76 21.10 16.83
N SER A 964 20.28 21.37 15.62
CA SER A 964 20.98 22.23 14.65
C SER A 964 20.18 23.49 14.30
N ASP A 965 20.83 24.63 14.48
CA ASP A 965 20.40 26.00 14.18
C ASP A 965 20.28 26.29 12.65
N ASP A 966 20.22 25.27 11.79
CA ASP A 966 20.09 25.46 10.34
C ASP A 966 18.65 25.86 9.97
N GLU A 967 18.37 27.15 9.93
CA GLU A 967 17.11 27.69 9.41
C GLU A 967 17.00 27.46 7.89
N ILE A 968 15.82 27.02 7.42
CA ILE A 968 15.53 26.88 5.99
C ILE A 968 15.35 28.30 5.42
N THR A 969 16.08 28.63 4.38
CA THR A 969 16.04 29.99 3.81
C THR A 969 14.72 30.25 3.08
N SER A 970 14.28 31.51 3.05
CA SER A 970 13.08 31.90 2.28
C SER A 970 13.22 31.56 0.79
N GLN A 971 14.44 31.63 0.23
CA GLN A 971 14.72 31.25 -1.14
C GLN A 971 14.42 29.77 -1.41
N THR A 972 14.86 28.87 -0.53
CA THR A 972 14.56 27.44 -0.62
C THR A 972 13.06 27.17 -0.50
N LEU A 973 12.36 27.87 0.41
CA LEU A 973 10.91 27.74 0.56
C LEU A 973 10.17 28.17 -0.72
N VAL A 974 10.57 29.28 -1.33
CA VAL A 974 10.00 29.75 -2.60
C VAL A 974 10.29 28.76 -3.74
N SER A 975 11.50 28.21 -3.83
CA SER A 975 11.82 27.18 -4.84
C SER A 975 11.02 25.89 -4.67
N LEU A 976 10.65 25.52 -3.44
CA LEU A 976 9.77 24.38 -3.19
C LEU A 976 8.31 24.70 -3.52
N LEU A 977 7.88 25.96 -3.35
CA LEU A 977 6.56 26.42 -3.73
C LEU A 977 6.41 26.55 -5.25
N SER A 978 7.46 26.93 -5.99
CA SER A 978 7.40 26.97 -7.45
C SER A 978 7.20 25.58 -8.08
N LEU A 979 7.62 24.51 -7.39
CA LEU A 979 7.29 23.12 -7.79
C LEU A 979 5.78 22.80 -7.69
N LEU A 980 4.98 23.61 -6.97
CA LEU A 980 3.52 23.47 -6.93
C LEU A 980 2.85 24.02 -8.19
N GLU A 981 3.44 25.02 -8.83
CA GLU A 981 2.82 25.74 -9.95
C GLU A 981 3.10 25.04 -11.28
N GLY A 982 4.24 24.35 -11.40
CA GLY A 982 4.66 23.56 -12.57
C GLY A 982 4.04 22.18 -12.62
#